data_AF-E6UX48-F1
#
_entry.id   AF-E6UX48-F1
#
_cell.length_a   1.000
_cell.length_b   1.000
_cell.length_c   1.000
_cell.angle_alpha   90.00
_cell.angle_beta   90.00
_cell.angle_gamma   90.00
#
_symmetry.space_group_name_H-M   'P 1'
#
loop_
_entity.id
_entity.type
_entity.pdbx_description
1 polymer ?
#
loop_
_entity_poly.entity_id
_entity_poly.type
_entity_poly.pdbx_seq_one_letter_code
_entity_poly.pdbx_strand_id
1 'polypeptide(L)'
;MNSRRSFLAGTAKASAAALTLSAFPPSIRRALAIPANNKTGTINDVEHIVILMQENRSFDHYFGTLAGVRGFGDRFTIPLPKGLSVWHQSDAKGKVVLPYHFDSRKGNAQRDGGTPHEWEDSQRAWDNGRIHEWPRYKTPKAMGFHKEAEIPFQFSLANAFTLCDGYHCAMHAGTDPNRSFHLTGTNGPTAQGTAFVLNEWDMLDGSPAGVETGYTWTTHAERLEAAGVSWICYQNMPDEWGDNLFGAFRQFRRANRASGFPVSGGYLPNQPVFDSGQATPYHAYDPATDNPGNPLYKGIANTLPGNKPEEYLDAFRRDVKAGRLPHVSWINAPCFYSEHPEVSSPVQGAWFVQEVLDALTSVPEVWSKTVLLINFDENDGYFDHVPSPSAPSPLGDGTYAGKTTLSDTAMSAEYFNHPAAPDSVKQPKPDGRVYGPGPRVPLYVVSPWSRGGWVNSQVFDHTSVLRFIEARFGLEETNISPYRRAVCGDLTSAFNFGTPNGEALPVLAGKTSRPDADALRASQEFEADGVTPRPPIEPPSDAQMPHQEIGVKPSRALPYELHVSARADPVAGKLKLLFANSGKAAAVFHVYDKLNLDRLPRRYMVEAGKMLDDNWSAIADNGSDYDLWVLGPNGFHRHFKGSLQHIRADDAAIPEVRVCYDIVNGNVHLEMRNDGKNACRFTVEAKAYRDDGPWTASVDGKASAQQHWELAASGHWYDFSVTCDADPAYYRRFAGRVETGKHGVSDPAMGLRDLR
;
A
#
# COMPACT_ATOMS: atom_id res chain seq x y z
N MET A 1 12.72 49.43 7.35
CA MET A 1 14.12 49.33 6.90
C MET A 1 14.49 47.86 6.82
N ASN A 2 14.53 47.29 5.62
CA ASN A 2 14.93 45.90 5.40
C ASN A 2 16.45 45.78 5.51
N SER A 3 16.94 45.10 6.54
CA SER A 3 18.38 45.05 6.82
C SER A 3 19.11 44.06 5.90
N ARG A 4 20.33 44.42 5.49
CA ARG A 4 21.25 43.56 4.72
C ARG A 4 21.46 42.16 5.33
N ARG A 5 21.19 41.97 6.63
CA ARG A 5 21.23 40.64 7.30
C ARG A 5 20.12 39.70 6.86
N SER A 6 18.92 40.21 6.58
CA SER A 6 17.80 39.40 6.07
C SER A 6 18.04 38.98 4.62
N PHE A 7 18.65 39.86 3.82
CA PHE A 7 19.05 39.56 2.45
C PHE A 7 20.18 38.52 2.41
N LEU A 8 21.23 38.70 3.23
CA LEU A 8 22.36 37.76 3.31
C LEU A 8 21.98 36.37 3.86
N ALA A 9 21.06 36.31 4.84
CA ALA A 9 20.50 35.05 5.33
C ALA A 9 19.62 34.35 4.27
N GLY A 10 18.90 35.11 3.45
CA GLY A 10 18.14 34.60 2.30
C GLY A 10 19.04 34.05 1.19
N THR A 11 20.10 34.77 0.83
CA THR A 11 21.07 34.30 -0.19
C THR A 11 21.92 33.12 0.28
N ALA A 12 22.28 33.04 1.56
CA ALA A 12 23.04 31.90 2.10
C ALA A 12 22.21 30.60 2.12
N LYS A 13 20.91 30.68 2.45
CA LYS A 13 19.98 29.53 2.36
C LYS A 13 19.74 29.09 0.91
N ALA A 14 19.61 30.03 -0.03
CA ALA A 14 19.47 29.71 -1.45
C ALA A 14 20.74 29.07 -2.05
N SER A 15 21.93 29.50 -1.59
CA SER A 15 23.22 28.95 -2.06
C SER A 15 23.51 27.54 -1.52
N ALA A 16 23.13 27.26 -0.26
CA ALA A 16 23.27 25.93 0.32
C ALA A 16 22.26 24.93 -0.26
N ALA A 17 21.03 25.36 -0.57
CA ALA A 17 20.02 24.52 -1.24
C ALA A 17 20.35 24.20 -2.72
N ALA A 18 21.17 25.03 -3.38
CA ALA A 18 21.58 24.79 -4.77
C ALA A 18 22.60 23.64 -4.92
N LEU A 19 23.44 23.41 -3.90
CA LEU A 19 24.46 22.35 -3.90
C LEU A 19 23.90 20.99 -3.45
N THR A 20 22.77 20.95 -2.73
CA THR A 20 22.11 19.71 -2.27
C THR A 20 21.29 19.01 -3.35
N LEU A 21 20.74 19.77 -4.31
CA LEU A 21 19.84 19.23 -5.32
C LEU A 21 20.55 18.54 -6.50
N SER A 22 21.82 18.84 -6.80
CA SER A 22 22.50 18.41 -8.05
C SER A 22 22.51 16.91 -8.29
N ALA A 23 22.23 16.17 -7.25
CA ALA A 23 22.35 14.75 -7.18
C ALA A 23 21.04 14.09 -7.75
N PHE A 24 19.85 14.70 -7.68
CA PHE A 24 18.62 14.08 -8.23
C PHE A 24 18.47 14.22 -9.76
N PRO A 25 17.64 13.37 -10.42
CA PRO A 25 17.22 13.56 -11.80
C PRO A 25 16.64 14.97 -12.05
N PRO A 26 16.86 15.60 -13.23
CA PRO A 26 16.43 16.98 -13.51
C PRO A 26 14.94 17.27 -13.25
N SER A 27 14.07 16.31 -13.55
CA SER A 27 12.62 16.38 -13.32
C SER A 27 12.29 16.55 -11.83
N ILE A 28 12.85 15.68 -10.99
CA ILE A 28 12.71 15.70 -9.54
C ILE A 28 13.30 16.98 -8.96
N ARG A 29 14.47 17.43 -9.44
CA ARG A 29 15.07 18.70 -8.99
C ARG A 29 14.16 19.90 -9.23
N ARG A 30 13.54 19.98 -10.40
CA ARG A 30 12.57 21.05 -10.70
C ARG A 30 11.35 20.95 -9.80
N ALA A 31 10.80 19.75 -9.64
CA ALA A 31 9.65 19.50 -8.78
C ALA A 31 9.91 19.91 -7.32
N LEU A 32 11.09 19.58 -6.78
CA LEU A 32 11.51 19.95 -5.41
C LEU A 32 11.73 21.47 -5.25
N ALA A 33 12.22 22.14 -6.29
CA ALA A 33 12.57 23.56 -6.25
C ALA A 33 11.35 24.50 -6.23
N ILE A 34 10.22 24.06 -6.76
CA ILE A 34 9.00 24.87 -6.81
C ILE A 34 8.26 24.74 -5.45
N PRO A 35 7.99 25.86 -4.76
CA PRO A 35 7.29 25.83 -3.47
C PRO A 35 5.81 25.47 -3.64
N ALA A 36 5.22 24.94 -2.58
CA ALA A 36 3.79 24.69 -2.52
C ALA A 36 3.01 26.01 -2.42
N ASN A 37 1.88 26.09 -3.10
CA ASN A 37 0.83 27.02 -2.75
C ASN A 37 0.40 26.71 -1.30
N ASN A 38 0.37 27.74 -0.46
CA ASN A 38 0.13 27.57 0.97
C ASN A 38 -0.69 28.73 1.51
N LYS A 39 -1.80 29.03 0.83
CA LYS A 39 -2.64 30.18 1.15
C LYS A 39 -3.51 29.90 2.38
N THR A 40 -4.03 28.68 2.51
CA THR A 40 -4.86 28.27 3.65
C THR A 40 -4.12 27.40 4.64
N GLY A 41 -3.04 26.73 4.22
CA GLY A 41 -2.34 25.74 5.05
C GLY A 41 -3.10 24.42 5.15
N THR A 42 -4.01 24.15 4.21
CA THR A 42 -4.91 22.97 4.22
C THR A 42 -4.99 22.34 2.84
N ILE A 43 -5.69 21.20 2.72
CA ILE A 43 -5.94 20.53 1.44
C ILE A 43 -6.59 21.44 0.38
N ASN A 44 -7.29 22.51 0.80
CA ASN A 44 -7.91 23.46 -0.12
C ASN A 44 -6.92 24.25 -0.99
N ASP A 45 -5.62 24.22 -0.65
CA ASP A 45 -4.56 24.80 -1.47
C ASP A 45 -4.22 23.97 -2.73
N VAL A 46 -4.68 22.71 -2.80
CA VAL A 46 -4.60 21.85 -3.99
C VAL A 46 -5.59 22.34 -5.03
N GLU A 47 -5.21 22.48 -6.29
CA GLU A 47 -6.13 22.80 -7.40
C GLU A 47 -6.29 21.60 -8.34
N HIS A 48 -5.21 20.85 -8.57
CA HIS A 48 -5.18 19.72 -9.49
C HIS A 48 -4.74 18.43 -8.79
N ILE A 49 -5.51 17.36 -8.98
CA ILE A 49 -5.15 15.99 -8.58
C ILE A 49 -4.93 15.20 -9.88
N VAL A 50 -3.68 14.83 -10.14
CA VAL A 50 -3.28 14.01 -11.30
C VAL A 50 -2.96 12.61 -10.78
N ILE A 51 -3.56 11.61 -11.41
CA ILE A 51 -3.50 10.22 -10.98
C ILE A 51 -2.94 9.40 -12.15
N LEU A 52 -1.78 8.79 -11.95
CA LEU A 52 -1.13 7.91 -12.90
C LEU A 52 -1.06 6.51 -12.28
N MET A 53 -1.81 5.57 -12.84
CA MET A 53 -1.79 4.18 -12.42
C MET A 53 -0.89 3.38 -13.37
N GLN A 54 0.06 2.65 -12.80
CA GLN A 54 0.98 1.74 -13.47
C GLN A 54 0.57 0.28 -13.18
N GLU A 55 1.25 -0.65 -13.84
CA GLU A 55 1.06 -2.10 -13.81
C GLU A 55 2.39 -2.81 -13.47
N ASN A 56 2.34 -4.09 -13.17
CA ASN A 56 1.91 -4.40 -11.81
C ASN A 56 3.09 -4.80 -10.93
N ARG A 57 3.18 -4.25 -9.71
CA ARG A 57 4.39 -4.36 -8.86
C ARG A 57 4.01 -4.42 -7.38
N SER A 58 4.60 -5.37 -6.66
CA SER A 58 4.51 -5.39 -5.20
C SER A 58 5.45 -4.36 -4.57
N PHE A 59 5.15 -3.95 -3.34
CA PHE A 59 6.00 -3.02 -2.60
C PHE A 59 7.39 -3.62 -2.33
N ASP A 60 7.47 -4.83 -1.78
CA ASP A 60 8.77 -5.47 -1.49
C ASP A 60 9.62 -5.72 -2.74
N HIS A 61 8.98 -5.96 -3.88
CA HIS A 61 9.67 -6.13 -5.16
C HIS A 61 10.42 -4.87 -5.60
N TYR A 62 9.88 -3.67 -5.32
CA TYR A 62 10.58 -2.40 -5.61
C TYR A 62 11.42 -1.89 -4.44
N PHE A 63 10.86 -1.89 -3.23
CA PHE A 63 11.40 -1.14 -2.09
C PHE A 63 11.75 -1.98 -0.89
N GLY A 64 11.70 -3.32 -1.00
CA GLY A 64 12.09 -4.21 0.11
C GLY A 64 13.51 -3.95 0.61
N THR A 65 14.41 -3.40 -0.23
CA THR A 65 15.80 -3.07 0.14
C THR A 65 16.01 -1.61 0.58
N LEU A 66 15.02 -0.73 0.42
CA LEU A 66 15.16 0.70 0.71
C LEU A 66 15.24 0.95 2.22
N ALA A 67 16.20 1.74 2.70
CA ALA A 67 16.31 2.07 4.12
C ALA A 67 15.08 2.85 4.64
N GLY A 68 14.65 2.53 5.86
CA GLY A 68 13.59 3.27 6.56
C GLY A 68 12.15 2.99 6.11
N VAL A 69 11.92 1.93 5.31
CA VAL A 69 10.58 1.41 5.00
C VAL A 69 10.40 0.01 5.57
N ARG A 70 9.16 -0.45 5.74
CA ARG A 70 8.89 -1.85 6.08
C ARG A 70 9.17 -2.77 4.88
N GLY A 71 10.41 -3.25 4.81
CA GLY A 71 10.93 -4.13 3.75
C GLY A 71 11.58 -5.40 4.32
N PHE A 72 12.64 -5.91 3.69
CA PHE A 72 13.31 -7.17 4.06
C PHE A 72 13.93 -7.19 5.47
N GLY A 73 14.16 -6.03 6.04
CA GLY A 73 14.62 -5.81 7.41
C GLY A 73 13.50 -5.62 8.44
N ASP A 74 12.23 -5.84 8.07
CA ASP A 74 11.14 -5.84 9.05
C ASP A 74 11.41 -6.90 10.12
N ARG A 75 11.35 -6.46 11.37
CA ARG A 75 11.67 -7.26 12.55
C ARG A 75 10.55 -8.21 12.94
N PHE A 76 9.30 -7.88 12.60
CA PHE A 76 8.12 -8.60 13.06
C PHE A 76 7.30 -9.13 11.87
N THR A 77 7.76 -10.24 11.31
CA THR A 77 7.09 -10.89 10.17
C THR A 77 6.10 -11.96 10.59
N ILE A 78 5.32 -12.47 9.65
CA ILE A 78 4.44 -13.64 9.85
C ILE A 78 5.31 -14.86 10.25
N PRO A 79 4.99 -15.54 11.37
CA PRO A 79 5.69 -16.74 11.78
C PRO A 79 5.22 -17.94 10.96
N LEU A 80 6.16 -18.78 10.52
CA LEU A 80 5.87 -20.03 9.82
C LEU A 80 6.26 -21.26 10.67
N PRO A 81 5.71 -22.44 10.38
CA PRO A 81 6.11 -23.69 11.04
C PRO A 81 7.62 -23.93 11.00
N LYS A 82 8.12 -24.77 11.93
CA LYS A 82 9.54 -25.13 12.06
C LYS A 82 10.47 -23.95 12.38
N GLY A 83 9.93 -22.86 12.92
CA GLY A 83 10.69 -21.67 13.29
C GLY A 83 11.13 -20.81 12.10
N LEU A 84 10.52 -21.05 10.93
CA LEU A 84 10.73 -20.24 9.72
C LEU A 84 9.98 -18.91 9.81
N SER A 85 10.33 -17.98 8.93
CA SER A 85 9.62 -16.73 8.72
C SER A 85 8.95 -16.70 7.34
N VAL A 86 8.06 -15.74 7.13
CA VAL A 86 7.37 -15.48 5.85
C VAL A 86 8.30 -15.40 4.63
N TRP A 87 9.58 -15.14 4.81
CA TRP A 87 10.54 -15.15 3.71
C TRP A 87 10.79 -16.55 3.12
N HIS A 88 10.50 -17.61 3.87
CA HIS A 88 10.72 -19.00 3.47
C HIS A 88 9.45 -19.59 2.84
N GLN A 89 9.23 -19.30 1.55
CA GLN A 89 8.04 -19.76 0.83
C GLN A 89 8.30 -21.09 0.12
N SER A 90 7.29 -21.96 0.01
CA SER A 90 7.44 -23.26 -0.68
C SER A 90 6.89 -23.23 -2.11
N ASP A 91 7.61 -23.86 -3.05
CA ASP A 91 7.11 -24.11 -4.40
C ASP A 91 6.22 -25.35 -4.48
N ALA A 92 5.71 -25.66 -5.67
CA ALA A 92 4.84 -26.82 -5.90
C ALA A 92 5.50 -28.19 -5.60
N LYS A 93 6.83 -28.24 -5.50
CA LYS A 93 7.62 -29.43 -5.14
C LYS A 93 8.00 -29.44 -3.65
N GLY A 94 7.56 -28.45 -2.88
CA GLY A 94 7.91 -28.28 -1.47
C GLY A 94 9.33 -27.75 -1.24
N LYS A 95 10.00 -27.25 -2.29
CA LYS A 95 11.32 -26.61 -2.16
C LYS A 95 11.11 -25.19 -1.62
N VAL A 96 11.91 -24.83 -0.61
CA VAL A 96 11.93 -23.47 -0.09
C VAL A 96 12.59 -22.53 -1.10
N VAL A 97 11.94 -21.40 -1.35
CA VAL A 97 12.38 -20.28 -2.18
C VAL A 97 12.37 -19.02 -1.30
N LEU A 98 13.53 -18.38 -1.21
CA LEU A 98 13.69 -17.08 -0.56
C LEU A 98 13.52 -15.95 -1.58
N PRO A 99 13.23 -14.70 -1.14
CA PRO A 99 13.34 -13.58 -2.04
C PRO A 99 14.76 -13.46 -2.61
N TYR A 100 14.88 -13.15 -3.89
CA TYR A 100 16.17 -13.10 -4.58
C TYR A 100 16.29 -11.90 -5.52
N HIS A 101 17.51 -11.37 -5.64
CA HIS A 101 17.77 -10.15 -6.39
C HIS A 101 17.72 -10.41 -7.89
N PHE A 102 16.92 -9.65 -8.61
CA PHE A 102 16.99 -9.49 -10.06
C PHE A 102 18.23 -8.67 -10.43
N ASP A 103 19.37 -9.33 -10.34
CA ASP A 103 20.69 -8.77 -10.65
C ASP A 103 20.84 -8.61 -12.16
N SER A 104 20.75 -7.36 -12.64
CA SER A 104 20.90 -6.96 -14.04
C SER A 104 22.22 -7.39 -14.70
N ARG A 105 23.23 -7.78 -13.91
CA ARG A 105 24.50 -8.32 -14.41
C ARG A 105 24.42 -9.81 -14.78
N LYS A 106 23.34 -10.50 -14.37
CA LYS A 106 23.17 -11.96 -14.52
C LYS A 106 22.05 -12.35 -15.48
N GLY A 107 21.17 -11.42 -15.87
CA GLY A 107 20.06 -11.69 -16.79
C GLY A 107 19.15 -10.47 -16.93
N ASN A 108 17.99 -10.67 -17.54
CA ASN A 108 17.01 -9.60 -17.74
C ASN A 108 16.30 -9.27 -16.42
N ALA A 109 16.58 -8.08 -15.89
CA ALA A 109 15.97 -7.55 -14.67
C ALA A 109 14.93 -6.45 -14.95
N GLN A 110 14.48 -6.25 -16.17
CA GLN A 110 13.53 -5.17 -16.53
C GLN A 110 12.22 -5.70 -17.10
N ARG A 111 12.28 -6.78 -17.89
CA ARG A 111 11.11 -7.41 -18.51
C ARG A 111 11.22 -8.91 -18.38
N ASP A 112 10.96 -9.40 -17.19
CA ASP A 112 11.11 -10.80 -16.81
C ASP A 112 9.83 -11.63 -17.06
N GLY A 113 8.77 -11.00 -17.59
CA GLY A 113 7.48 -11.58 -17.94
C GLY A 113 6.56 -11.77 -16.73
N GLY A 114 5.24 -11.89 -16.98
CA GLY A 114 4.22 -11.94 -15.93
C GLY A 114 4.32 -13.13 -14.97
N THR A 115 3.56 -13.07 -13.88
CA THR A 115 3.25 -14.21 -13.00
C THR A 115 1.74 -14.38 -12.86
N PRO A 116 1.21 -15.54 -12.42
CA PRO A 116 -0.23 -15.66 -12.18
C PRO A 116 -0.75 -14.61 -11.20
N HIS A 117 -1.82 -13.89 -11.55
CA HIS A 117 -2.39 -12.82 -10.71
C HIS A 117 -3.92 -12.78 -10.72
N GLU A 118 -4.57 -13.87 -11.10
CA GLU A 118 -6.04 -13.96 -11.07
C GLU A 118 -6.57 -14.26 -9.66
N TRP A 119 -7.89 -14.14 -9.48
CA TRP A 119 -8.56 -14.41 -8.20
C TRP A 119 -8.15 -15.74 -7.56
N GLU A 120 -8.17 -16.83 -8.33
CA GLU A 120 -7.97 -18.18 -7.79
C GLU A 120 -6.56 -18.39 -7.25
N ASP A 121 -5.54 -18.04 -8.05
CA ASP A 121 -4.14 -18.18 -7.65
C ASP A 121 -3.73 -17.15 -6.58
N SER A 122 -4.28 -15.93 -6.61
CA SER A 122 -4.08 -14.91 -5.57
C SER A 122 -4.63 -15.35 -4.23
N GLN A 123 -5.87 -15.84 -4.19
CA GLN A 123 -6.49 -16.36 -2.98
C GLN A 123 -5.75 -17.57 -2.41
N ARG A 124 -5.23 -18.46 -3.28
CA ARG A 124 -4.44 -19.62 -2.86
C ARG A 124 -3.05 -19.23 -2.34
N ALA A 125 -2.38 -18.27 -2.98
CA ALA A 125 -1.08 -17.76 -2.53
C ALA A 125 -1.19 -17.05 -1.17
N TRP A 126 -2.22 -16.24 -1.01
CA TRP A 126 -2.51 -15.55 0.25
C TRP A 126 -2.89 -16.52 1.38
N ASP A 127 -3.65 -17.57 1.05
CA ASP A 127 -4.12 -18.60 1.98
C ASP A 127 -4.68 -18.02 3.27
N ASN A 128 -5.62 -17.07 3.14
CA ASN A 128 -6.29 -16.41 4.27
C ASN A 128 -5.31 -15.76 5.27
N GLY A 129 -4.09 -15.41 4.83
CA GLY A 129 -3.07 -14.75 5.65
C GLY A 129 -2.03 -15.69 6.26
N ARG A 130 -2.01 -17.00 5.93
CA ARG A 130 -0.91 -17.89 6.33
C ARG A 130 0.37 -17.64 5.53
N ILE A 131 0.23 -17.36 4.23
CA ILE A 131 1.31 -16.96 3.31
C ILE A 131 2.57 -17.84 3.45
N HIS A 132 2.52 -19.07 2.95
CA HIS A 132 3.62 -20.05 3.10
C HIS A 132 3.98 -20.83 1.83
N GLU A 133 3.20 -20.69 0.76
CA GLU A 133 3.38 -21.38 -0.53
C GLU A 133 3.24 -20.41 -1.71
N TRP A 134 3.68 -19.16 -1.58
CA TRP A 134 3.49 -18.16 -2.63
C TRP A 134 3.98 -18.62 -4.03
N PRO A 135 5.21 -19.16 -4.19
CA PRO A 135 5.71 -19.72 -5.44
C PRO A 135 4.91 -20.88 -6.03
N ARG A 136 4.17 -21.63 -5.21
CA ARG A 136 3.34 -22.74 -5.69
C ARG A 136 2.23 -22.24 -6.61
N TYR A 137 1.69 -21.07 -6.33
CA TYR A 137 0.57 -20.48 -7.06
C TYR A 137 0.99 -19.32 -7.97
N LYS A 138 2.13 -18.69 -7.68
CA LYS A 138 2.65 -17.50 -8.40
C LYS A 138 3.93 -17.75 -9.17
N THR A 139 4.45 -18.97 -9.16
CA THR A 139 5.79 -19.37 -9.65
C THR A 139 6.95 -18.84 -8.77
N PRO A 140 8.13 -19.48 -8.79
CA PRO A 140 9.32 -18.99 -8.07
C PRO A 140 9.72 -17.56 -8.44
N LYS A 141 9.40 -17.10 -9.67
CA LYS A 141 9.74 -15.75 -10.15
C LYS A 141 9.14 -14.65 -9.27
N ALA A 142 7.95 -14.87 -8.73
CA ALA A 142 7.28 -13.94 -7.84
C ALA A 142 8.10 -13.55 -6.59
N MET A 143 9.15 -14.30 -6.24
CA MET A 143 10.06 -13.98 -5.15
C MET A 143 11.19 -13.02 -5.55
N GLY A 144 11.23 -12.57 -6.81
CA GLY A 144 12.21 -11.62 -7.31
C GLY A 144 12.04 -10.21 -6.74
N PHE A 145 13.13 -9.46 -6.58
CA PHE A 145 13.11 -8.05 -6.21
C PHE A 145 14.22 -7.25 -6.89
N HIS A 146 14.01 -5.94 -7.04
CA HIS A 146 15.00 -4.99 -7.54
C HIS A 146 15.77 -4.28 -6.44
N LYS A 147 16.95 -3.77 -6.80
CA LYS A 147 17.68 -2.76 -6.01
C LYS A 147 17.70 -1.44 -6.75
N GLU A 148 18.19 -0.40 -6.07
CA GLU A 148 18.36 0.94 -6.65
C GLU A 148 19.14 0.93 -7.98
N ALA A 149 20.10 0.01 -8.14
CA ALA A 149 20.87 -0.14 -9.37
C ALA A 149 20.00 -0.44 -10.60
N GLU A 150 18.89 -1.16 -10.43
CA GLU A 150 17.95 -1.52 -11.50
C GLU A 150 16.83 -0.49 -11.69
N ILE A 151 16.39 0.17 -10.63
CA ILE A 151 15.26 1.13 -10.66
C ILE A 151 15.59 2.48 -9.98
N PRO A 152 16.65 3.18 -10.46
CA PRO A 152 17.19 4.35 -9.76
C PRO A 152 16.22 5.54 -9.72
N PHE A 153 15.34 5.68 -10.71
CA PHE A 153 14.36 6.77 -10.75
C PHE A 153 13.26 6.59 -9.70
N GLN A 154 12.77 5.36 -9.53
CA GLN A 154 11.80 4.97 -8.51
C GLN A 154 12.35 5.21 -7.10
N PHE A 155 13.59 4.80 -6.82
CA PHE A 155 14.28 5.09 -5.56
C PHE A 155 14.47 6.60 -5.35
N SER A 156 14.82 7.34 -6.41
CA SER A 156 14.92 8.80 -6.35
C SER A 156 13.59 9.47 -5.98
N LEU A 157 12.46 9.00 -6.53
CA LEU A 157 11.12 9.50 -6.17
C LEU A 157 10.79 9.20 -4.71
N ALA A 158 10.98 7.94 -4.28
CA ALA A 158 10.75 7.48 -2.91
C ALA A 158 11.60 8.21 -1.86
N ASN A 159 12.75 8.74 -2.27
CA ASN A 159 13.62 9.52 -1.42
C ASN A 159 13.43 11.03 -1.54
N ALA A 160 12.76 11.52 -2.58
CA ALA A 160 12.45 12.93 -2.75
C ALA A 160 11.12 13.31 -2.09
N PHE A 161 10.13 12.42 -2.16
CA PHE A 161 8.75 12.67 -1.74
C PHE A 161 8.25 11.64 -0.73
N THR A 162 6.98 11.71 -0.33
CA THR A 162 6.37 10.71 0.54
C THR A 162 6.15 9.41 -0.24
N LEU A 163 6.69 8.30 0.28
CA LEU A 163 6.38 6.93 -0.12
C LEU A 163 5.42 6.31 0.91
N CYS A 164 4.30 5.74 0.47
CA CYS A 164 3.36 5.05 1.35
C CYS A 164 3.70 3.56 1.42
N ASP A 165 4.25 3.08 2.54
CA ASP A 165 4.63 1.67 2.75
C ASP A 165 3.53 0.84 3.44
N GLY A 166 2.33 1.42 3.57
CA GLY A 166 1.09 0.77 3.98
C GLY A 166 -0.03 0.87 2.92
N TYR A 167 0.31 1.09 1.64
CA TYR A 167 -0.67 1.14 0.54
C TYR A 167 -0.84 -0.26 -0.09
N HIS A 168 -2.08 -0.73 -0.17
CA HIS A 168 -2.45 -2.05 -0.67
C HIS A 168 -3.24 -1.95 -1.98
N CYS A 169 -3.13 -2.94 -2.86
CA CYS A 169 -4.17 -3.12 -3.87
C CYS A 169 -5.51 -3.43 -3.17
N ALA A 170 -6.63 -3.15 -3.82
CA ALA A 170 -7.94 -3.26 -3.17
C ALA A 170 -8.41 -4.71 -2.99
N MET A 171 -7.91 -5.65 -3.80
CA MET A 171 -8.36 -7.04 -3.86
C MET A 171 -7.19 -7.99 -4.14
N HIS A 172 -7.25 -9.21 -3.60
CA HIS A 172 -6.42 -10.35 -4.04
C HIS A 172 -6.93 -10.89 -5.40
N ALA A 173 -6.75 -10.09 -6.46
CA ALA A 173 -7.19 -10.37 -7.83
C ALA A 173 -6.37 -9.54 -8.84
N GLY A 174 -6.68 -9.68 -10.13
CA GLY A 174 -6.01 -8.98 -11.22
C GLY A 174 -6.41 -7.51 -11.38
N THR A 175 -6.09 -6.97 -12.56
CA THR A 175 -6.22 -5.54 -12.93
C THR A 175 -7.62 -4.96 -12.77
N ASP A 176 -8.64 -5.44 -13.49
CA ASP A 176 -9.96 -4.80 -13.51
C ASP A 176 -10.64 -4.75 -12.16
N PRO A 177 -10.67 -5.84 -11.36
CA PRO A 177 -11.27 -5.80 -10.03
C PRO A 177 -10.62 -4.73 -9.15
N ASN A 178 -9.30 -4.54 -9.24
CA ASN A 178 -8.58 -3.50 -8.49
C ASN A 178 -8.86 -2.10 -9.02
N ARG A 179 -8.79 -1.89 -10.34
CA ARG A 179 -9.10 -0.60 -10.99
C ARG A 179 -10.56 -0.16 -10.73
N SER A 180 -11.47 -1.10 -10.50
CA SER A 180 -12.85 -0.79 -10.11
C SER A 180 -12.96 -0.07 -8.78
N PHE A 181 -12.19 -0.47 -7.77
CA PHE A 181 -12.13 0.26 -6.50
C PHE A 181 -11.50 1.64 -6.69
N HIS A 182 -10.52 1.75 -7.57
CA HIS A 182 -9.85 3.01 -7.88
C HIS A 182 -10.77 4.03 -8.56
N LEU A 183 -11.67 3.58 -9.43
CA LEU A 183 -12.53 4.46 -10.24
C LEU A 183 -13.95 4.59 -9.70
N THR A 184 -14.40 3.63 -8.89
CA THR A 184 -15.80 3.57 -8.44
C THR A 184 -15.96 3.19 -6.97
N GLY A 185 -14.89 2.90 -6.23
CA GLY A 185 -14.94 2.56 -4.80
C GLY A 185 -15.39 1.14 -4.46
N THR A 186 -15.71 0.31 -5.46
CA THR A 186 -16.27 -1.04 -5.27
C THR A 186 -16.03 -1.93 -6.49
N ASN A 187 -16.17 -3.24 -6.34
CA ASN A 187 -16.34 -4.20 -7.44
C ASN A 187 -17.81 -4.60 -7.68
N GLY A 188 -18.76 -3.83 -7.13
CA GLY A 188 -20.21 -4.01 -7.35
C GLY A 188 -21.07 -4.25 -6.10
N PRO A 189 -20.61 -4.92 -5.01
CA PRO A 189 -21.48 -5.34 -3.91
C PRO A 189 -22.31 -4.21 -3.29
N THR A 190 -21.63 -3.11 -2.98
CA THR A 190 -22.24 -1.91 -2.37
C THR A 190 -23.11 -1.11 -3.33
N ALA A 191 -22.85 -1.20 -4.64
CA ALA A 191 -23.53 -0.39 -5.64
C ALA A 191 -24.79 -1.07 -6.20
N GLN A 192 -24.73 -2.37 -6.48
CA GLN A 192 -25.79 -3.11 -7.18
C GLN A 192 -26.03 -4.53 -6.66
N GLY A 193 -25.32 -4.96 -5.60
CA GLY A 193 -25.44 -6.34 -5.10
C GLY A 193 -24.94 -7.39 -6.09
N THR A 194 -24.06 -7.00 -7.02
CA THR A 194 -23.33 -7.87 -7.93
C THR A 194 -21.85 -7.90 -7.55
N ALA A 195 -21.04 -8.78 -8.13
CA ALA A 195 -19.59 -8.74 -7.98
C ALA A 195 -18.87 -9.25 -9.21
N PHE A 196 -17.62 -8.81 -9.35
CA PHE A 196 -16.65 -9.42 -10.25
C PHE A 196 -15.27 -9.49 -9.58
N VAL A 197 -14.50 -10.51 -9.97
CA VAL A 197 -13.18 -10.86 -9.44
C VAL A 197 -12.19 -11.25 -10.53
N LEU A 198 -12.62 -11.32 -11.79
CA LEU A 198 -11.77 -11.54 -12.97
C LEU A 198 -11.95 -10.39 -13.97
N ASN A 199 -10.95 -10.18 -14.83
CA ASN A 199 -11.01 -9.20 -15.91
C ASN A 199 -12.10 -9.53 -16.92
N GLU A 200 -12.97 -8.56 -17.20
CA GLU A 200 -14.10 -8.70 -18.11
C GLU A 200 -14.58 -7.34 -18.62
N TRP A 201 -14.76 -7.24 -19.93
CA TRP A 201 -15.16 -6.01 -20.64
C TRP A 201 -14.13 -4.87 -20.58
N ASP A 202 -12.89 -5.21 -20.21
CA ASP A 202 -11.63 -4.44 -20.29
C ASP A 202 -11.37 -3.79 -21.65
N MET A 203 -11.87 -4.37 -22.74
CA MET A 203 -11.72 -3.79 -24.08
C MET A 203 -12.98 -3.07 -24.59
N LEU A 204 -12.81 -1.80 -24.93
CA LEU A 204 -13.80 -1.00 -25.65
C LEU A 204 -13.73 -1.31 -27.16
N ASP A 205 -14.83 -1.81 -27.73
CA ASP A 205 -14.89 -2.23 -29.14
C ASP A 205 -15.36 -1.12 -30.10
N GLY A 206 -16.05 -0.10 -29.58
CA GLY A 206 -16.69 0.96 -30.38
C GLY A 206 -17.89 0.49 -31.22
N SER A 207 -18.32 -0.77 -31.06
CA SER A 207 -19.33 -1.38 -31.92
C SER A 207 -20.77 -1.04 -31.45
N PRO A 208 -21.75 -0.94 -32.36
CA PRO A 208 -23.16 -0.81 -31.97
C PRO A 208 -23.68 -2.00 -31.14
N ALA A 209 -23.13 -3.20 -31.36
CA ALA A 209 -23.57 -4.42 -30.68
C ALA A 209 -23.13 -4.45 -29.21
N GLY A 210 -21.97 -3.88 -28.88
CA GLY A 210 -21.41 -3.85 -27.53
C GLY A 210 -21.90 -2.71 -26.65
N VAL A 211 -22.77 -1.82 -27.14
CA VAL A 211 -23.14 -0.57 -26.44
C VAL A 211 -23.92 -0.79 -25.13
N GLU A 212 -24.66 -1.92 -25.04
CA GLU A 212 -25.45 -2.30 -23.87
C GLU A 212 -24.76 -3.34 -22.98
N THR A 213 -23.52 -3.71 -23.29
CA THR A 213 -22.70 -4.60 -22.46
C THR A 213 -21.96 -3.79 -21.40
N GLY A 214 -21.84 -4.31 -20.18
CA GLY A 214 -21.04 -3.66 -19.14
C GLY A 214 -21.75 -3.45 -17.81
N TYR A 215 -21.00 -2.87 -16.88
CA TYR A 215 -21.48 -2.42 -15.57
C TYR A 215 -22.35 -1.17 -15.69
N THR A 216 -23.22 -0.93 -14.69
CA THR A 216 -24.24 0.15 -14.76
C THR A 216 -24.30 1.04 -13.54
N TRP A 217 -23.48 0.80 -12.51
CA TRP A 217 -23.45 1.69 -11.36
C TRP A 217 -22.70 2.98 -11.67
N THR A 218 -22.98 4.01 -10.87
CA THR A 218 -22.36 5.32 -10.99
C THR A 218 -20.88 5.24 -10.63
N THR A 219 -20.05 5.72 -11.55
CA THR A 219 -18.60 5.90 -11.41
C THR A 219 -18.25 7.21 -10.70
N HIS A 220 -17.02 7.35 -10.19
CA HIS A 220 -16.60 8.61 -9.58
C HIS A 220 -16.52 9.77 -10.59
N ALA A 221 -16.21 9.48 -11.86
CA ALA A 221 -16.21 10.47 -12.94
C ALA A 221 -17.61 11.08 -13.18
N GLU A 222 -18.68 10.26 -13.13
CA GLU A 222 -20.05 10.77 -13.19
C GLU A 222 -20.40 11.66 -11.99
N ARG A 223 -19.89 11.33 -10.79
CA ARG A 223 -20.06 12.17 -9.60
C ARG A 223 -19.35 13.51 -9.76
N LEU A 224 -18.13 13.53 -10.29
CA LEU A 224 -17.38 14.76 -10.59
C LEU A 224 -18.12 15.61 -11.61
N GLU A 225 -18.62 14.99 -12.69
CA GLU A 225 -19.41 15.66 -13.71
C GLU A 225 -20.66 16.32 -13.11
N ALA A 226 -21.43 15.57 -12.32
CA ALA A 226 -22.64 16.08 -11.67
C ALA A 226 -22.35 17.22 -10.67
N ALA A 227 -21.18 17.21 -10.03
CA ALA A 227 -20.74 18.24 -9.10
C ALA A 227 -20.13 19.48 -9.78
N GLY A 228 -19.94 19.46 -11.11
CA GLY A 228 -19.26 20.53 -11.83
C GLY A 228 -17.75 20.60 -11.55
N VAL A 229 -17.15 19.55 -11.00
CA VAL A 229 -15.70 19.44 -10.81
C VAL A 229 -15.10 18.94 -12.11
N SER A 230 -14.34 19.80 -12.79
CA SER A 230 -13.76 19.46 -14.10
C SER A 230 -12.85 18.23 -14.01
N TRP A 231 -13.04 17.26 -14.90
CA TRP A 231 -12.25 16.03 -14.95
C TRP A 231 -11.97 15.57 -16.39
N ILE A 232 -10.97 14.71 -16.56
CA ILE A 232 -10.64 14.04 -17.84
C ILE A 232 -9.84 12.74 -17.60
N CYS A 233 -9.89 11.81 -18.56
CA CYS A 233 -8.92 10.71 -18.68
C CYS A 233 -8.00 10.98 -19.87
N TYR A 234 -6.71 11.16 -19.61
CA TYR A 234 -5.66 11.30 -20.63
C TYR A 234 -5.19 9.91 -21.08
N GLN A 235 -5.42 9.56 -22.34
CA GLN A 235 -5.03 8.26 -22.92
C GLN A 235 -4.91 8.31 -24.45
N ASN A 236 -4.13 7.38 -25.00
CA ASN A 236 -4.09 7.11 -26.44
C ASN A 236 -4.92 5.85 -26.70
N MET A 237 -6.11 5.98 -27.30
CA MET A 237 -7.04 4.84 -27.41
C MET A 237 -6.47 3.66 -28.22
N PRO A 238 -5.78 3.88 -29.37
CA PRO A 238 -5.12 2.78 -30.08
C PRO A 238 -3.96 2.11 -29.32
N ASP A 239 -3.48 2.68 -28.22
CA ASP A 239 -2.35 2.18 -27.42
C ASP A 239 -2.68 2.34 -25.93
N GLU A 240 -3.73 1.65 -25.45
CA GLU A 240 -4.25 1.78 -24.09
C GLU A 240 -4.18 0.50 -23.25
N TRP A 241 -3.85 -0.65 -23.86
CA TRP A 241 -3.75 -1.98 -23.22
C TRP A 241 -5.02 -2.55 -22.55
N GLY A 242 -6.15 -1.84 -22.61
CA GLY A 242 -7.40 -2.22 -21.91
C GLY A 242 -7.47 -1.69 -20.47
N ASP A 243 -6.51 -0.86 -20.09
CA ASP A 243 -6.30 -0.40 -18.72
C ASP A 243 -7.32 0.65 -18.24
N ASN A 244 -8.06 1.26 -19.17
CA ASN A 244 -9.10 2.21 -18.83
C ASN A 244 -10.45 1.54 -18.62
N LEU A 245 -10.71 1.15 -17.38
CA LEU A 245 -11.94 0.47 -16.99
C LEU A 245 -13.21 1.32 -17.17
N PHE A 246 -13.15 2.64 -17.44
CA PHE A 246 -14.36 3.36 -17.84
C PHE A 246 -15.02 2.72 -19.08
N GLY A 247 -14.24 2.12 -19.98
CA GLY A 247 -14.74 1.35 -21.12
C GLY A 247 -15.61 0.14 -20.76
N ALA A 248 -15.54 -0.38 -19.53
CA ALA A 248 -16.37 -1.49 -19.06
C ALA A 248 -17.78 -1.07 -18.61
N PHE A 249 -18.08 0.23 -18.56
CA PHE A 249 -19.36 0.77 -18.10
C PHE A 249 -20.27 1.19 -19.26
N ARG A 250 -21.55 0.79 -19.21
CA ARG A 250 -22.51 1.02 -20.32
C ARG A 250 -22.67 2.50 -20.67
N GLN A 251 -22.68 3.37 -19.67
CA GLN A 251 -22.80 4.81 -19.86
C GLN A 251 -21.64 5.38 -20.70
N PHE A 252 -20.43 4.87 -20.54
CA PHE A 252 -19.26 5.27 -21.34
C PHE A 252 -19.28 4.64 -22.73
N ARG A 253 -19.74 3.39 -22.87
CA ARG A 253 -19.97 2.76 -24.19
C ARG A 253 -21.02 3.51 -25.01
N ARG A 254 -22.12 3.93 -24.37
CA ARG A 254 -23.14 4.81 -24.97
C ARG A 254 -22.55 6.17 -25.35
N ALA A 255 -21.75 6.79 -24.47
CA ALA A 255 -21.07 8.04 -24.78
C ALA A 255 -20.10 7.91 -25.96
N ASN A 256 -19.34 6.81 -26.03
CA ASN A 256 -18.47 6.49 -27.15
C ASN A 256 -19.26 6.43 -28.45
N ARG A 257 -20.39 5.74 -28.46
CA ARG A 257 -21.24 5.62 -29.65
C ARG A 257 -21.91 6.94 -30.05
N ALA A 258 -22.37 7.71 -29.06
CA ALA A 258 -23.05 8.98 -29.29
C ALA A 258 -22.11 10.10 -29.78
N SER A 259 -20.80 9.93 -29.63
CA SER A 259 -19.80 10.94 -30.03
C SER A 259 -19.76 11.23 -31.53
N GLY A 260 -20.19 10.28 -32.38
CA GLY A 260 -19.94 10.32 -33.82
C GLY A 260 -18.49 9.94 -34.21
N PHE A 261 -17.61 9.80 -33.22
CA PHE A 261 -16.21 9.39 -33.34
C PHE A 261 -15.92 8.18 -32.43
N PRO A 262 -16.62 7.05 -32.61
CA PRO A 262 -16.43 5.88 -31.76
C PRO A 262 -14.97 5.42 -31.83
N VAL A 263 -14.36 5.15 -30.68
CA VAL A 263 -12.99 4.64 -30.56
C VAL A 263 -13.00 3.20 -30.06
N SER A 264 -11.91 2.48 -30.30
CA SER A 264 -11.61 1.18 -29.71
C SER A 264 -10.23 1.20 -29.05
N GLY A 265 -10.08 0.42 -27.98
CA GLY A 265 -8.79 0.17 -27.35
C GLY A 265 -7.81 -0.54 -28.28
N GLY A 266 -6.52 -0.44 -27.99
CA GLY A 266 -5.45 -1.06 -28.78
C GLY A 266 -4.18 -1.30 -28.00
N TYR A 267 -3.24 -1.99 -28.64
CA TYR A 267 -1.98 -2.43 -28.03
C TYR A 267 -0.74 -1.73 -28.61
N LEU A 268 -0.91 -1.04 -29.74
CA LEU A 268 0.17 -0.43 -30.51
C LEU A 268 -0.35 0.86 -31.14
N PRO A 269 0.48 1.90 -31.27
CA PRO A 269 0.08 3.15 -31.91
C PRO A 269 -0.61 2.92 -33.25
N ASN A 270 -1.80 3.50 -33.40
CA ASN A 270 -2.66 3.43 -34.59
C ASN A 270 -3.12 2.01 -35.00
N GLN A 271 -3.11 1.04 -34.08
CA GLN A 271 -3.58 -0.33 -34.30
C GLN A 271 -4.61 -0.73 -33.23
N PRO A 272 -5.87 -0.24 -33.33
CA PRO A 272 -6.94 -0.66 -32.44
C PRO A 272 -7.24 -2.15 -32.60
N VAL A 273 -7.71 -2.81 -31.53
CA VAL A 273 -8.09 -4.23 -31.54
C VAL A 273 -9.32 -4.46 -32.41
N PHE A 274 -10.30 -3.55 -32.35
CA PHE A 274 -11.57 -3.68 -33.07
C PHE A 274 -11.79 -2.54 -34.07
N ASP A 275 -12.53 -2.85 -35.14
CA ASP A 275 -13.01 -1.84 -36.08
C ASP A 275 -14.20 -1.08 -35.47
N SER A 276 -13.89 0.08 -34.89
CA SER A 276 -14.88 1.04 -34.40
C SER A 276 -15.72 1.73 -35.50
N GLY A 277 -15.33 1.59 -36.78
CA GLY A 277 -15.88 2.34 -37.91
C GLY A 277 -15.26 3.72 -38.13
N GLN A 278 -14.29 4.11 -37.30
CA GLN A 278 -13.50 5.33 -37.44
C GLN A 278 -12.12 5.02 -38.05
N ALA A 279 -11.68 5.80 -39.03
CA ALA A 279 -10.35 5.67 -39.61
C ALA A 279 -9.26 6.13 -38.63
N THR A 280 -8.10 5.46 -38.65
CA THR A 280 -6.92 5.93 -37.92
C THR A 280 -6.13 6.97 -38.74
N PRO A 281 -5.47 7.96 -38.10
CA PRO A 281 -5.49 8.22 -36.66
C PRO A 281 -6.87 8.70 -36.18
N TYR A 282 -7.27 8.27 -34.99
CA TYR A 282 -8.57 8.66 -34.43
C TYR A 282 -8.66 10.17 -34.20
N HIS A 283 -9.89 10.69 -34.29
CA HIS A 283 -10.27 12.04 -33.94
C HIS A 283 -9.68 12.43 -32.59
N ALA A 284 -8.94 13.54 -32.60
CA ALA A 284 -8.42 14.13 -31.38
C ALA A 284 -9.57 14.77 -30.61
N TYR A 285 -9.76 14.36 -29.36
CA TYR A 285 -10.80 14.94 -28.51
C TYR A 285 -10.69 16.46 -28.43
N ASP A 286 -11.81 17.15 -28.67
CA ASP A 286 -11.95 18.61 -28.51
C ASP A 286 -13.08 18.91 -27.51
N PRO A 287 -12.79 19.47 -26.33
CA PRO A 287 -13.80 19.77 -25.33
C PRO A 287 -14.88 20.75 -25.79
N ALA A 288 -14.60 21.60 -26.79
CA ALA A 288 -15.57 22.57 -27.30
C ALA A 288 -16.66 21.92 -28.16
N THR A 289 -16.33 20.86 -28.90
CA THR A 289 -17.27 20.16 -29.80
C THR A 289 -17.81 18.88 -29.21
N ASP A 290 -17.02 18.17 -28.40
CA ASP A 290 -17.31 16.79 -28.04
C ASP A 290 -18.02 16.67 -26.67
N ASN A 291 -17.87 17.67 -25.78
CA ASN A 291 -18.59 17.69 -24.50
C ASN A 291 -20.06 18.10 -24.59
N PRO A 292 -20.48 19.08 -25.42
CA PRO A 292 -21.88 19.51 -25.46
C PRO A 292 -22.83 18.35 -25.72
N GLY A 293 -23.63 17.98 -24.72
CA GLY A 293 -24.57 16.86 -24.79
C GLY A 293 -23.95 15.46 -24.63
N ASN A 294 -22.63 15.33 -24.44
CA ASN A 294 -21.94 14.06 -24.25
C ASN A 294 -20.72 14.13 -23.30
N PRO A 295 -20.88 14.63 -22.06
CA PRO A 295 -19.77 14.98 -21.18
C PRO A 295 -18.92 13.80 -20.70
N LEU A 296 -19.43 12.56 -20.77
CA LEU A 296 -18.69 11.37 -20.35
C LEU A 296 -17.68 10.88 -21.39
N TYR A 297 -17.81 11.32 -22.66
CA TYR A 297 -16.93 10.89 -23.75
C TYR A 297 -15.46 11.15 -23.45
N LYS A 298 -15.13 12.26 -22.77
CA LYS A 298 -13.76 12.61 -22.34
C LYS A 298 -13.09 11.61 -21.39
N GLY A 299 -13.84 10.66 -20.83
CA GLY A 299 -13.30 9.55 -20.05
C GLY A 299 -12.80 8.38 -20.89
N ILE A 300 -13.23 8.28 -22.15
CA ILE A 300 -12.92 7.17 -23.06
C ILE A 300 -12.53 7.63 -24.49
N ALA A 301 -12.34 8.93 -24.71
CA ALA A 301 -11.96 9.48 -26.01
C ALA A 301 -10.44 9.39 -26.22
N ASN A 302 -10.00 9.59 -27.47
CA ASN A 302 -8.57 9.72 -27.80
C ASN A 302 -8.05 11.10 -27.41
N THR A 303 -7.77 11.28 -26.12
CA THR A 303 -7.36 12.55 -25.50
C THR A 303 -5.85 12.82 -25.61
N LEU A 304 -5.06 11.81 -25.94
CA LEU A 304 -3.62 11.89 -26.25
C LEU A 304 -3.35 11.42 -27.70
N PRO A 305 -3.73 12.19 -28.74
CA PRO A 305 -3.77 11.74 -30.14
C PRO A 305 -2.39 11.66 -30.83
N GLY A 306 -1.30 11.57 -30.07
CA GLY A 306 0.05 11.39 -30.63
C GLY A 306 0.14 10.08 -31.42
N ASN A 307 0.89 10.09 -32.52
CA ASN A 307 1.06 8.91 -33.38
C ASN A 307 2.38 8.18 -33.13
N LYS A 308 3.20 8.74 -32.25
CA LYS A 308 4.48 8.21 -31.81
C LYS A 308 4.66 8.48 -30.31
N PRO A 309 5.46 7.67 -29.60
CA PRO A 309 5.67 7.84 -28.17
C PRO A 309 6.08 9.24 -27.70
N GLU A 310 6.86 9.98 -28.49
CA GLU A 310 7.29 11.34 -28.16
C GLU A 310 6.12 12.33 -28.02
N GLU A 311 5.07 12.08 -28.79
CA GLU A 311 3.93 12.97 -29.02
C GLU A 311 2.76 12.66 -28.06
N TYR A 312 2.77 11.50 -27.38
CA TYR A 312 1.65 11.06 -26.56
C TYR A 312 1.25 12.09 -25.50
N LEU A 313 2.20 12.72 -24.81
CA LEU A 313 1.88 13.71 -23.77
C LEU A 313 1.73 15.14 -24.30
N ASP A 314 1.70 15.38 -25.62
CA ASP A 314 1.65 16.75 -26.16
C ASP A 314 0.34 17.48 -25.84
N ALA A 315 -0.79 16.78 -25.85
CA ALA A 315 -2.07 17.35 -25.44
C ALA A 315 -2.05 17.74 -23.96
N PHE A 316 -1.56 16.84 -23.09
CA PHE A 316 -1.38 17.12 -21.66
C PHE A 316 -0.46 18.33 -21.41
N ARG A 317 0.72 18.37 -22.05
CA ARG A 317 1.65 19.51 -21.98
C ARG A 317 0.99 20.81 -22.43
N ARG A 318 0.14 20.77 -23.47
CA ARG A 318 -0.59 21.93 -23.98
C ARG A 318 -1.61 22.45 -22.98
N ASP A 319 -2.34 21.56 -22.31
CA ASP A 319 -3.33 21.94 -21.31
C ASP A 319 -2.67 22.52 -20.07
N VAL A 320 -1.56 21.95 -19.59
CA VAL A 320 -0.76 22.52 -18.50
C VAL A 320 -0.27 23.93 -18.87
N LYS A 321 0.36 24.11 -20.04
CA LYS A 321 0.87 25.42 -20.49
C LYS A 321 -0.21 26.47 -20.68
N ALA A 322 -1.41 26.05 -21.05
CA ALA A 322 -2.53 26.94 -21.30
C ALA A 322 -3.41 27.20 -20.06
N GLY A 323 -3.06 26.64 -18.89
CA GLY A 323 -3.88 26.77 -17.67
C GLY A 323 -5.24 26.07 -17.79
N ARG A 324 -5.31 24.96 -18.55
CA ARG A 324 -6.53 24.16 -18.78
C ARG A 324 -6.50 22.80 -18.11
N LEU A 325 -5.51 22.52 -17.26
CA LEU A 325 -5.45 21.25 -16.52
C LEU A 325 -6.71 21.10 -15.64
N PRO A 326 -7.48 20.00 -15.74
CA PRO A 326 -8.66 19.81 -14.90
C PRO A 326 -8.32 19.64 -13.41
N HIS A 327 -9.32 19.86 -12.56
CA HIS A 327 -9.24 19.56 -11.12
C HIS A 327 -8.88 18.10 -10.83
N VAL A 328 -9.40 17.13 -11.60
CA VAL A 328 -9.07 15.70 -11.48
C VAL A 328 -8.68 15.15 -12.84
N SER A 329 -7.48 14.61 -12.97
CA SER A 329 -7.00 14.01 -14.22
C SER A 329 -6.51 12.60 -13.97
N TRP A 330 -7.11 11.61 -14.62
CA TRP A 330 -6.51 10.28 -14.74
C TRP A 330 -5.59 10.27 -15.95
N ILE A 331 -4.46 9.58 -15.86
CA ILE A 331 -3.55 9.31 -16.97
C ILE A 331 -3.46 7.80 -17.09
N ASN A 332 -3.93 7.27 -18.22
CA ASN A 332 -3.68 5.89 -18.60
C ASN A 332 -2.38 5.84 -19.40
N ALA A 333 -1.40 5.07 -18.92
CA ALA A 333 -0.14 4.92 -19.62
C ALA A 333 -0.33 4.08 -20.89
N PRO A 334 0.35 4.40 -22.00
CA PRO A 334 0.34 3.52 -23.16
C PRO A 334 0.98 2.17 -22.86
N CYS A 335 0.66 1.14 -23.66
CA CYS A 335 1.06 -0.26 -23.43
C CYS A 335 2.54 -0.43 -23.08
N PHE A 336 3.45 0.17 -23.87
CA PHE A 336 4.89 0.04 -23.63
C PHE A 336 5.42 0.81 -22.43
N TYR A 337 4.58 1.61 -21.77
CA TYR A 337 4.93 2.48 -20.65
C TYR A 337 4.07 2.25 -19.42
N SER A 338 3.25 1.19 -19.41
CA SER A 338 2.38 0.84 -18.29
C SER A 338 3.12 0.11 -17.17
N GLU A 339 4.38 -0.28 -17.35
CA GLU A 339 5.13 -1.20 -16.48
C GLU A 339 4.60 -2.65 -16.42
N HIS A 340 3.50 -3.02 -17.09
CA HIS A 340 3.03 -4.41 -17.15
C HIS A 340 4.16 -5.37 -17.59
N PRO A 341 4.55 -6.38 -16.78
CA PRO A 341 5.77 -7.17 -17.01
C PRO A 341 5.87 -7.90 -18.35
N GLU A 342 4.74 -8.18 -19.00
CA GLU A 342 4.74 -8.82 -20.32
C GLU A 342 5.04 -7.86 -21.47
N VAL A 343 4.67 -6.58 -21.36
CA VAL A 343 4.69 -5.62 -22.49
C VAL A 343 5.53 -4.38 -22.23
N SER A 344 5.82 -4.07 -20.97
CA SER A 344 6.58 -2.90 -20.53
C SER A 344 7.67 -3.30 -19.53
N SER A 345 8.30 -2.31 -18.88
CA SER A 345 9.37 -2.48 -17.92
C SER A 345 9.45 -1.31 -16.94
N PRO A 346 10.05 -1.49 -15.74
CA PRO A 346 10.24 -0.43 -14.75
C PRO A 346 10.92 0.81 -15.33
N VAL A 347 11.92 0.65 -16.20
CA VAL A 347 12.65 1.77 -16.79
C VAL A 347 11.80 2.56 -17.81
N GLN A 348 10.88 1.90 -18.53
CA GLN A 348 9.97 2.57 -19.45
C GLN A 348 8.90 3.37 -18.70
N GLY A 349 8.29 2.78 -17.66
CA GLY A 349 7.36 3.51 -16.79
C GLY A 349 8.01 4.69 -16.09
N ALA A 350 9.24 4.53 -15.58
CA ALA A 350 10.03 5.62 -15.03
C ALA A 350 10.19 6.80 -15.99
N TRP A 351 10.46 6.53 -17.27
CA TRP A 351 10.53 7.57 -18.29
C TRP A 351 9.17 8.27 -18.47
N PHE A 352 8.08 7.52 -18.55
CA PHE A 352 6.76 8.12 -18.73
C PHE A 352 6.34 8.97 -17.52
N VAL A 353 6.60 8.50 -16.30
CA VAL A 353 6.44 9.27 -15.06
C VAL A 353 7.27 10.56 -15.10
N GLN A 354 8.52 10.48 -15.58
CA GLN A 354 9.38 11.65 -15.76
C GLN A 354 8.74 12.66 -16.72
N GLU A 355 8.19 12.24 -17.86
CA GLU A 355 7.57 13.14 -18.83
C GLU A 355 6.29 13.80 -18.28
N VAL A 356 5.49 13.07 -17.50
CA VAL A 356 4.34 13.63 -16.78
C VAL A 356 4.79 14.70 -15.78
N LEU A 357 5.82 14.40 -14.98
CA LEU A 357 6.38 15.35 -14.01
C LEU A 357 7.00 16.58 -14.71
N ASP A 358 7.63 16.38 -15.86
CA ASP A 358 8.22 17.46 -16.67
C ASP A 358 7.15 18.37 -17.27
N ALA A 359 6.06 17.80 -17.75
CA ALA A 359 4.91 18.57 -18.22
C ALA A 359 4.35 19.45 -17.09
N LEU A 360 4.06 18.86 -15.93
CA LEU A 360 3.51 19.57 -14.78
C LEU A 360 4.44 20.67 -14.25
N THR A 361 5.73 20.37 -14.10
CA THR A 361 6.73 21.32 -13.55
C THR A 361 7.17 22.39 -14.54
N SER A 362 6.79 22.29 -15.82
CA SER A 362 7.09 23.30 -16.83
C SER A 362 6.39 24.64 -16.57
N VAL A 363 5.30 24.64 -15.79
CA VAL A 363 4.59 25.83 -15.33
C VAL A 363 4.59 25.84 -13.80
N PRO A 364 5.48 26.61 -13.15
CA PRO A 364 5.59 26.61 -11.69
C PRO A 364 4.29 26.95 -10.95
N GLU A 365 3.44 27.80 -11.53
CA GLU A 365 2.16 28.19 -10.94
C GLU A 365 1.18 27.00 -10.89
N VAL A 366 1.10 26.18 -11.94
CA VAL A 366 0.31 24.94 -11.96
C VAL A 366 0.88 23.94 -10.96
N TRP A 367 2.18 23.61 -11.05
CA TRP A 367 2.79 22.61 -10.16
C TRP A 367 2.70 22.98 -8.69
N SER A 368 2.80 24.27 -8.34
CA SER A 368 2.64 24.73 -6.96
C SER A 368 1.30 24.33 -6.33
N LYS A 369 0.29 24.02 -7.17
CA LYS A 369 -1.06 23.63 -6.77
C LYS A 369 -1.41 22.17 -7.10
N THR A 370 -0.45 21.36 -7.57
CA THR A 370 -0.71 20.00 -8.06
C THR A 370 -0.28 18.91 -7.07
N VAL A 371 -1.11 17.88 -6.98
CA VAL A 371 -0.77 16.57 -6.42
C VAL A 371 -0.67 15.58 -7.57
N LEU A 372 0.48 14.91 -7.72
CA LEU A 372 0.64 13.75 -8.60
C LEU A 372 0.70 12.47 -7.75
N LEU A 373 -0.32 11.61 -7.88
CA LEU A 373 -0.36 10.29 -7.27
C LEU A 373 0.07 9.26 -8.32
N ILE A 374 1.11 8.49 -8.00
CA ILE A 374 1.58 7.40 -8.85
C ILE A 374 1.39 6.11 -8.06
N ASN A 375 0.45 5.27 -8.48
CA ASN A 375 0.14 3.99 -7.84
C ASN A 375 0.19 2.85 -8.85
N PHE A 376 0.09 1.62 -8.34
CA PHE A 376 -0.06 0.42 -9.16
C PHE A 376 -1.41 -0.20 -8.87
N ASP A 377 -2.02 -0.88 -9.84
CA ASP A 377 -3.31 -1.56 -9.67
C ASP A 377 -3.20 -2.86 -8.87
N GLU A 378 -2.21 -3.70 -9.14
CA GLU A 378 -1.94 -4.92 -8.39
C GLU A 378 -0.45 -5.28 -8.45
N ASN A 379 -0.10 -6.50 -8.03
CA ASN A 379 1.27 -6.90 -7.76
C ASN A 379 1.90 -7.83 -8.80
N ASP A 380 1.24 -8.13 -9.92
CA ASP A 380 1.57 -9.16 -10.94
C ASP A 380 1.77 -10.54 -10.31
N GLY A 381 1.32 -10.74 -9.06
CA GLY A 381 1.67 -11.89 -8.25
C GLY A 381 3.04 -11.83 -7.57
N TYR A 382 3.85 -10.77 -7.70
CA TYR A 382 5.07 -10.59 -6.91
C TYR A 382 4.80 -10.58 -5.40
N PHE A 383 5.71 -11.19 -4.65
CA PHE A 383 5.58 -11.38 -3.22
C PHE A 383 5.64 -10.06 -2.45
N ASP A 384 4.81 -9.95 -1.40
CA ASP A 384 4.94 -8.94 -0.34
C ASP A 384 4.68 -9.61 1.00
N HIS A 385 5.48 -9.25 2.00
CA HIS A 385 5.51 -9.95 3.29
C HIS A 385 4.47 -9.45 4.30
N VAL A 386 3.90 -8.25 4.09
CA VAL A 386 3.06 -7.62 5.10
C VAL A 386 1.68 -8.27 5.12
N PRO A 387 1.17 -8.65 6.31
CA PRO A 387 -0.19 -9.18 6.43
C PRO A 387 -1.22 -8.20 5.85
N SER A 388 -2.03 -8.69 4.93
CA SER A 388 -3.11 -7.91 4.31
C SER A 388 -4.17 -7.51 5.36
N PRO A 389 -4.54 -6.22 5.50
CA PRO A 389 -5.48 -5.73 6.51
C PRO A 389 -6.94 -5.99 6.11
N SER A 390 -7.24 -7.22 5.70
CA SER A 390 -8.55 -7.63 5.20
C SER A 390 -9.46 -8.19 6.29
N ALA A 391 -10.76 -8.26 5.99
CA ALA A 391 -11.81 -8.72 6.91
C ALA A 391 -11.53 -10.13 7.49
N PRO A 392 -12.07 -10.50 8.67
CA PRO A 392 -11.91 -11.84 9.23
C PRO A 392 -12.34 -12.94 8.23
N SER A 393 -11.54 -14.01 8.09
CA SER A 393 -11.87 -15.10 7.16
C SER A 393 -13.07 -15.90 7.65
N PRO A 394 -14.03 -16.25 6.78
CA PRO A 394 -15.06 -17.22 7.15
C PRO A 394 -14.47 -18.62 7.32
N LEU A 395 -14.99 -19.39 8.28
CA LEU A 395 -14.59 -20.77 8.56
C LEU A 395 -15.46 -21.81 7.84
N GLY A 396 -16.53 -21.37 7.15
CA GLY A 396 -17.47 -22.23 6.42
C GLY A 396 -18.60 -22.81 7.27
N ASP A 397 -18.60 -22.57 8.58
CA ASP A 397 -19.63 -23.01 9.54
C ASP A 397 -20.52 -21.85 10.04
N GLY A 398 -20.46 -20.69 9.38
CA GLY A 398 -21.13 -19.46 9.80
C GLY A 398 -20.34 -18.62 10.81
N THR A 399 -19.15 -19.07 11.21
CA THR A 399 -18.23 -18.31 12.09
C THR A 399 -17.00 -17.80 11.32
N TYR A 400 -16.18 -16.99 12.00
CA TYR A 400 -15.01 -16.33 11.40
C TYR A 400 -13.74 -16.56 12.21
N ALA A 401 -12.60 -16.59 11.53
CA ALA A 401 -11.26 -16.55 12.11
C ALA A 401 -10.97 -15.13 12.61
N GLY A 402 -11.49 -14.82 13.80
CA GLY A 402 -11.38 -13.51 14.43
C GLY A 402 -12.72 -12.77 14.47
N LYS A 403 -12.69 -11.45 14.67
CA LYS A 403 -13.87 -10.64 14.96
C LYS A 403 -13.72 -9.21 14.44
N THR A 404 -14.81 -8.47 14.39
CA THR A 404 -14.83 -7.04 14.05
C THR A 404 -15.80 -6.30 14.96
N THR A 405 -15.57 -5.01 15.16
CA THR A 405 -16.54 -4.13 15.86
C THR A 405 -17.64 -3.59 14.95
N LEU A 406 -17.53 -3.81 13.62
CA LEU A 406 -18.58 -3.52 12.66
C LEU A 406 -19.71 -4.55 12.70
N SER A 407 -20.91 -4.16 12.26
CA SER A 407 -22.05 -5.06 12.11
C SER A 407 -21.89 -5.99 10.90
N ASP A 408 -22.61 -7.11 10.90
CA ASP A 408 -22.61 -8.05 9.76
C ASP A 408 -23.02 -7.37 8.44
N THR A 409 -23.99 -6.44 8.48
CA THR A 409 -24.39 -5.65 7.31
C THR A 409 -23.26 -4.75 6.80
N ALA A 410 -22.47 -4.16 7.69
CA ALA A 410 -21.33 -3.33 7.30
C ALA A 410 -20.18 -4.16 6.69
N MET A 411 -20.17 -5.47 6.93
CA MET A 411 -19.17 -6.41 6.44
C MET A 411 -19.59 -7.16 5.17
N SER A 412 -20.87 -7.15 4.79
CA SER A 412 -21.39 -8.02 3.72
C SER A 412 -20.69 -7.80 2.37
N ALA A 413 -20.24 -6.58 2.11
CA ALA A 413 -19.54 -6.20 0.89
C ALA A 413 -18.08 -6.66 0.82
N GLU A 414 -17.49 -7.17 1.91
CA GLU A 414 -16.09 -7.62 1.93
C GLU A 414 -15.90 -9.08 1.51
N TYR A 415 -17.00 -9.82 1.30
CA TYR A 415 -16.99 -11.23 0.96
C TYR A 415 -17.60 -11.49 -0.41
N PHE A 416 -17.02 -12.45 -1.14
CA PHE A 416 -17.53 -12.87 -2.43
C PHE A 416 -18.78 -13.75 -2.31
N ASN A 417 -19.90 -13.10 -2.01
CA ASN A 417 -21.23 -13.70 -1.85
C ASN A 417 -22.23 -13.24 -2.92
N HIS A 418 -21.86 -12.25 -3.73
CA HIS A 418 -22.75 -11.60 -4.69
C HIS A 418 -22.62 -12.24 -6.07
N PRO A 419 -23.73 -12.41 -6.83
CA PRO A 419 -23.69 -12.96 -8.17
C PRO A 419 -22.95 -12.04 -9.14
N ALA A 420 -22.53 -12.60 -10.28
CA ALA A 420 -22.03 -11.81 -11.41
C ALA A 420 -23.11 -10.87 -11.95
N ALA A 421 -22.69 -9.83 -12.68
CA ALA A 421 -23.62 -8.97 -13.41
C ALA A 421 -24.39 -9.76 -14.49
N PRO A 422 -25.65 -9.40 -14.84
CA PRO A 422 -26.53 -10.22 -15.69
C PRO A 422 -26.00 -10.65 -17.07
N ASP A 423 -25.03 -9.94 -17.64
CA ASP A 423 -24.44 -10.22 -18.97
C ASP A 423 -23.02 -10.81 -18.89
N SER A 424 -22.52 -11.02 -17.67
CA SER A 424 -21.19 -11.56 -17.44
C SER A 424 -21.17 -13.06 -17.75
N VAL A 425 -20.09 -13.49 -18.39
CA VAL A 425 -19.86 -14.89 -18.79
C VAL A 425 -18.55 -15.47 -18.25
N LYS A 426 -17.64 -14.62 -17.74
CA LYS A 426 -16.33 -15.07 -17.23
C LYS A 426 -16.31 -15.32 -15.72
N GLN A 427 -17.19 -14.69 -14.94
CA GLN A 427 -17.04 -14.68 -13.49
C GLN A 427 -17.28 -16.07 -12.86
N PRO A 428 -16.44 -16.47 -11.89
CA PRO A 428 -16.65 -17.70 -11.15
C PRO A 428 -17.87 -17.59 -10.23
N LYS A 429 -18.32 -18.75 -9.73
CA LYS A 429 -19.35 -18.75 -8.69
C LYS A 429 -18.80 -18.11 -7.40
N PRO A 430 -19.63 -17.36 -6.65
CA PRO A 430 -19.25 -16.82 -5.35
C PRO A 430 -18.76 -17.94 -4.42
N ASP A 431 -17.59 -17.75 -3.81
CA ASP A 431 -16.93 -18.73 -2.93
C ASP A 431 -16.88 -18.30 -1.46
N GLY A 432 -17.45 -17.14 -1.14
CA GLY A 432 -17.51 -16.56 0.20
C GLY A 432 -16.19 -16.00 0.72
N ARG A 433 -15.10 -16.06 -0.04
CA ARG A 433 -13.79 -15.58 0.43
C ARG A 433 -13.74 -14.06 0.51
N VAL A 434 -12.80 -13.57 1.30
CA VAL A 434 -12.58 -12.14 1.50
C VAL A 434 -11.94 -11.54 0.25
N TYR A 435 -12.44 -10.39 -0.22
CA TYR A 435 -11.87 -9.70 -1.37
C TYR A 435 -10.47 -9.16 -1.09
N GLY A 436 -10.32 -8.36 -0.03
CA GLY A 436 -9.10 -7.61 0.27
C GLY A 436 -9.28 -6.63 1.44
N PRO A 437 -8.41 -5.62 1.61
CA PRO A 437 -7.29 -5.23 0.72
C PRO A 437 -6.30 -6.36 0.41
N GLY A 438 -5.63 -6.32 -0.74
CA GLY A 438 -4.65 -7.31 -1.22
C GLY A 438 -3.22 -7.08 -0.69
N PRO A 439 -2.18 -7.59 -1.38
CA PRO A 439 -0.78 -7.28 -1.11
C PRO A 439 -0.47 -5.78 -1.21
N ARG A 440 0.65 -5.34 -0.62
CA ARG A 440 1.09 -3.95 -0.79
C ARG A 440 1.59 -3.72 -2.21
N VAL A 441 1.25 -2.55 -2.74
CA VAL A 441 1.75 -2.05 -4.02
C VAL A 441 2.33 -0.65 -3.81
N PRO A 442 3.29 -0.17 -4.62
CA PRO A 442 3.85 1.16 -4.44
C PRO A 442 2.80 2.27 -4.60
N LEU A 443 2.89 3.29 -3.73
CA LEU A 443 2.26 4.60 -3.95
C LEU A 443 3.28 5.69 -3.63
N TYR A 444 3.62 6.46 -4.67
CA TYR A 444 4.37 7.71 -4.54
C TYR A 444 3.38 8.87 -4.49
N VAL A 445 3.54 9.72 -3.48
CA VAL A 445 2.81 10.98 -3.40
C VAL A 445 3.77 12.09 -3.79
N VAL A 446 3.75 12.51 -5.07
CA VAL A 446 4.70 13.49 -5.63
C VAL A 446 4.03 14.85 -5.70
N SER A 447 4.47 15.78 -4.85
CA SER A 447 3.85 17.10 -4.74
C SER A 447 4.74 18.07 -3.94
N PRO A 448 4.59 19.39 -4.09
CA PRO A 448 5.23 20.36 -3.21
C PRO A 448 4.93 20.16 -1.72
N TRP A 449 3.77 19.57 -1.37
CA TRP A 449 3.37 19.27 0.02
C TRP A 449 3.92 17.95 0.58
N SER A 450 4.58 17.13 -0.22
CA SER A 450 5.07 15.81 0.20
C SER A 450 6.61 15.68 0.13
N ARG A 451 7.32 16.78 -0.14
CA ARG A 451 8.79 16.81 -0.22
C ARG A 451 9.45 16.41 1.10
N GLY A 452 10.63 15.80 1.03
CA GLY A 452 11.47 15.47 2.18
C GLY A 452 11.81 13.98 2.35
N GLY A 453 11.43 13.12 1.38
CA GLY A 453 11.77 11.69 1.43
C GLY A 453 11.06 10.93 2.54
N TRP A 454 9.83 11.32 2.84
CA TRP A 454 9.02 10.80 3.94
C TRP A 454 8.53 9.38 3.68
N VAL A 455 8.28 8.62 4.76
CA VAL A 455 7.47 7.40 4.71
C VAL A 455 6.13 7.61 5.42
N ASN A 456 5.07 7.01 4.90
CA ASN A 456 3.76 6.94 5.58
C ASN A 456 3.27 5.49 5.66
N SER A 457 3.12 5.01 6.90
CA SER A 457 2.73 3.63 7.23
C SER A 457 1.29 3.49 7.70
N GLN A 458 0.43 4.46 7.39
CA GLN A 458 -1.02 4.31 7.51
C GLN A 458 -1.51 3.31 6.46
N VAL A 459 -2.48 2.47 6.84
CA VAL A 459 -3.14 1.59 5.90
C VAL A 459 -3.96 2.39 4.90
N PHE A 460 -3.72 2.15 3.61
CA PHE A 460 -4.44 2.72 2.48
C PHE A 460 -4.75 1.63 1.45
N ASP A 461 -5.73 1.88 0.58
CA ASP A 461 -5.94 1.10 -0.64
C ASP A 461 -6.38 2.00 -1.80
N HIS A 462 -6.81 1.44 -2.93
CA HIS A 462 -7.27 2.25 -4.07
C HIS A 462 -8.44 3.20 -3.76
N THR A 463 -9.29 2.86 -2.79
CA THR A 463 -10.40 3.74 -2.38
C THR A 463 -9.87 5.00 -1.69
N SER A 464 -8.66 4.96 -1.12
CA SER A 464 -8.01 6.12 -0.50
C SER A 464 -7.77 7.27 -1.49
N VAL A 465 -7.60 6.98 -2.79
CA VAL A 465 -7.50 8.02 -3.82
C VAL A 465 -8.82 8.76 -3.99
N LEU A 466 -9.93 8.03 -4.07
CA LEU A 466 -11.26 8.63 -4.15
C LEU A 466 -11.53 9.45 -2.90
N ARG A 467 -11.24 8.93 -1.70
CA ARG A 467 -11.37 9.65 -0.43
C ARG A 467 -10.55 10.94 -0.37
N PHE A 468 -9.38 10.99 -1.02
CA PHE A 468 -8.61 12.24 -1.14
C PHE A 468 -9.34 13.28 -2.01
N ILE A 469 -9.95 12.85 -3.12
CA ILE A 469 -10.82 13.68 -3.95
C ILE A 469 -12.04 14.15 -3.15
N GLU A 470 -12.68 13.27 -2.36
CA GLU A 470 -13.79 13.62 -1.46
C GLU A 470 -13.36 14.71 -0.48
N ALA A 471 -12.22 14.53 0.19
CA ALA A 471 -11.69 15.46 1.18
C ALA A 471 -11.38 16.83 0.57
N ARG A 472 -10.94 16.86 -0.71
CA ARG A 472 -10.63 18.10 -1.41
C ARG A 472 -11.89 18.83 -1.91
N PHE A 473 -12.85 18.13 -2.50
CA PHE A 473 -13.97 18.75 -3.22
C PHE A 473 -15.32 18.62 -2.53
N GLY A 474 -15.40 17.93 -1.38
CA GLY A 474 -16.65 17.70 -0.66
C GLY A 474 -17.61 16.76 -1.40
N LEU A 475 -17.07 15.84 -2.20
CA LEU A 475 -17.83 14.93 -3.06
C LEU A 475 -17.67 13.48 -2.58
N GLU A 476 -18.64 12.95 -1.83
CA GLU A 476 -18.57 11.59 -1.27
C GLU A 476 -18.74 10.49 -2.34
N GLU A 477 -17.86 9.49 -2.33
CA GLU A 477 -17.98 8.22 -3.07
C GLU A 477 -18.80 7.20 -2.26
N THR A 478 -20.10 7.22 -2.49
CA THR A 478 -21.07 6.40 -1.75
C THR A 478 -20.89 4.88 -1.93
N ASN A 479 -20.12 4.45 -2.92
CA ASN A 479 -19.88 3.03 -3.17
C ASN A 479 -18.81 2.42 -2.23
N ILE A 480 -17.97 3.21 -1.56
CA ILE A 480 -16.94 2.66 -0.65
C ILE A 480 -17.64 1.99 0.54
N SER A 481 -17.28 0.73 0.82
CA SER A 481 -17.88 -0.01 1.93
C SER A 481 -17.57 0.62 3.29
N PRO A 482 -18.41 0.38 4.32
CA PRO A 482 -18.13 0.82 5.69
C PRO A 482 -16.79 0.28 6.22
N TYR A 483 -16.43 -0.95 5.87
CA TYR A 483 -15.15 -1.55 6.26
C TYR A 483 -13.96 -0.77 5.69
N ARG A 484 -13.96 -0.49 4.37
CA ARG A 484 -12.88 0.26 3.72
C ARG A 484 -12.79 1.69 4.25
N ARG A 485 -13.92 2.36 4.48
CA ARG A 485 -13.94 3.69 5.13
C ARG A 485 -13.35 3.69 6.54
N ALA A 486 -13.54 2.62 7.30
CA ALA A 486 -13.00 2.51 8.66
C ALA A 486 -11.48 2.25 8.66
N VAL A 487 -11.00 1.34 7.79
CA VAL A 487 -9.63 0.80 7.81
C VAL A 487 -8.65 1.61 6.95
N CYS A 488 -9.02 1.98 5.73
CA CYS A 488 -8.12 2.60 4.76
C CYS A 488 -8.22 4.13 4.86
N GLY A 489 -7.11 4.85 5.05
CA GLY A 489 -7.12 6.31 5.20
C GLY A 489 -7.52 7.08 3.93
N ASP A 490 -7.56 8.41 3.99
CA ASP A 490 -7.95 9.30 2.89
C ASP A 490 -6.74 9.98 2.19
N LEU A 491 -5.54 9.41 2.38
CA LEU A 491 -4.23 9.94 1.93
C LEU A 491 -3.80 11.30 2.50
N THR A 492 -4.63 12.02 3.25
CA THR A 492 -4.26 13.38 3.72
C THR A 492 -3.05 13.39 4.65
N SER A 493 -2.82 12.31 5.41
CA SER A 493 -1.65 12.16 6.28
C SER A 493 -0.33 12.00 5.51
N ALA A 494 -0.36 11.75 4.20
CA ALA A 494 0.85 11.67 3.37
C ALA A 494 1.48 13.05 3.06
N PHE A 495 0.82 14.14 3.44
CA PHE A 495 1.20 15.51 3.11
C PHE A 495 1.49 16.36 4.36
N ASN A 496 2.32 17.39 4.20
CA ASN A 496 2.43 18.52 5.11
C ASN A 496 1.75 19.74 4.47
N PHE A 497 0.44 19.89 4.67
CA PHE A 497 -0.26 21.09 4.19
C PHE A 497 0.01 22.33 5.05
N GLY A 498 0.39 22.18 6.32
CA GLY A 498 0.52 23.31 7.23
C GLY A 498 1.76 24.17 6.98
N THR A 499 2.92 23.54 6.73
CA THR A 499 4.22 24.24 6.56
C THR A 499 5.12 23.63 5.47
N PRO A 500 4.57 23.31 4.28
CA PRO A 500 5.25 22.54 3.22
C PRO A 500 6.58 23.16 2.73
N ASN A 501 6.74 24.47 2.88
CA ASN A 501 7.88 25.23 2.35
C ASN A 501 9.04 25.37 3.35
N GLY A 502 8.89 24.83 4.56
CA GLY A 502 9.96 24.76 5.58
C GLY A 502 10.73 23.44 5.59
N GLU A 503 10.29 22.45 4.81
CA GLU A 503 10.86 21.10 4.78
C GLU A 503 12.32 21.10 4.29
N ALA A 504 13.17 20.32 4.96
CA ALA A 504 14.55 20.11 4.51
C ALA A 504 14.55 19.23 3.26
N LEU A 505 15.27 19.66 2.22
CA LEU A 505 15.38 18.89 0.97
C LEU A 505 16.49 17.84 1.08
N PRO A 506 16.25 16.59 0.62
CA PRO A 506 17.24 15.52 0.65
C PRO A 506 18.42 15.78 -0.31
N VAL A 507 19.51 15.02 -0.14
CA VAL A 507 20.69 14.99 -1.03
C VAL A 507 20.90 13.56 -1.51
N LEU A 508 20.79 13.27 -2.81
CA LEU A 508 20.98 11.92 -3.38
C LEU A 508 21.41 11.95 -4.83
N ALA A 509 22.33 11.08 -5.28
CA ALA A 509 22.94 11.06 -6.62
C ALA A 509 22.18 10.23 -7.68
N GLY A 510 22.20 10.69 -8.95
CA GLY A 510 21.75 9.95 -10.14
C GLY A 510 21.03 10.79 -11.22
N LYS A 511 21.36 10.55 -12.49
CA LYS A 511 20.64 11.03 -13.70
C LYS A 511 20.56 9.86 -14.70
N THR A 512 19.45 9.74 -15.42
CA THR A 512 19.32 8.87 -16.61
C THR A 512 18.57 9.63 -17.70
N SER A 513 19.02 9.59 -18.96
CA SER A 513 18.29 10.16 -20.11
C SER A 513 17.47 9.09 -20.85
N ARG A 514 16.52 9.48 -21.72
CA ARG A 514 15.70 8.52 -22.47
C ARG A 514 16.52 7.55 -23.35
N PRO A 515 17.49 8.00 -24.18
CA PRO A 515 18.33 7.06 -24.91
C PRO A 515 19.09 6.11 -23.99
N ASP A 516 19.52 6.57 -22.81
CA ASP A 516 20.19 5.71 -21.82
C ASP A 516 19.22 4.67 -21.23
N ALA A 517 17.97 5.06 -20.98
CA ALA A 517 16.90 4.16 -20.53
C ALA A 517 16.55 3.10 -21.59
N ASP A 518 16.37 3.51 -22.85
CA ASP A 518 16.08 2.61 -23.97
C ASP A 518 17.25 1.66 -24.26
N ALA A 519 18.49 2.17 -24.18
CA ALA A 519 19.69 1.35 -24.32
C ALA A 519 19.85 0.37 -23.15
N LEU A 520 19.56 0.80 -21.92
CA LEU A 520 19.57 -0.09 -20.75
C LEU A 520 18.56 -1.21 -20.95
N ARG A 521 17.29 -0.91 -21.28
CA ARG A 521 16.28 -1.94 -21.60
C ARG A 521 16.77 -2.90 -22.67
N ALA A 522 17.23 -2.40 -23.82
CA ALA A 522 17.65 -3.25 -24.94
C ALA A 522 18.85 -4.15 -24.56
N SER A 523 19.82 -3.62 -23.82
CA SER A 523 20.99 -4.38 -23.33
C SER A 523 20.64 -5.46 -22.29
N GLN A 524 19.48 -5.33 -21.64
CA GLN A 524 18.97 -6.22 -20.61
C GLN A 524 18.03 -7.29 -21.20
N GLU A 525 17.26 -6.93 -22.24
CA GLU A 525 16.32 -7.83 -22.91
C GLU A 525 17.02 -8.77 -23.89
N PHE A 526 18.07 -8.29 -24.57
CA PHE A 526 18.75 -9.02 -25.63
C PHE A 526 20.27 -9.21 -25.37
N GLU A 527 20.84 -10.23 -25.99
CA GLU A 527 22.29 -10.41 -26.10
C GLU A 527 22.91 -9.28 -26.97
N ALA A 528 24.23 -9.26 -27.11
CA ALA A 528 24.94 -8.22 -27.87
C ALA A 528 24.52 -8.10 -29.35
N ASP A 529 23.80 -9.11 -29.88
CA ASP A 529 23.25 -9.11 -31.23
C ASP A 529 21.93 -8.33 -31.38
N GLY A 530 21.32 -7.91 -30.27
CA GLY A 530 20.08 -7.12 -30.23
C GLY A 530 18.81 -7.88 -30.63
N VAL A 531 18.88 -9.20 -30.81
CA VAL A 531 17.74 -10.02 -31.25
C VAL A 531 17.58 -11.31 -30.45
N THR A 532 18.65 -11.84 -29.86
CA THR A 532 18.57 -13.04 -29.03
C THR A 532 18.14 -12.66 -27.61
N PRO A 533 16.97 -13.10 -27.11
CA PRO A 533 16.54 -12.75 -25.76
C PRO A 533 17.45 -13.35 -24.70
N ARG A 534 17.79 -12.59 -23.66
CA ARG A 534 18.52 -13.11 -22.50
C ARG A 534 17.63 -14.05 -21.68
N PRO A 535 18.20 -15.11 -21.07
CA PRO A 535 17.42 -16.03 -20.23
C PRO A 535 16.90 -15.33 -18.96
N PRO A 536 15.74 -15.77 -18.43
CA PRO A 536 15.24 -15.32 -17.12
C PRO A 536 16.24 -15.61 -15.99
N ILE A 537 16.26 -14.77 -14.95
CA ILE A 537 17.12 -14.98 -13.77
C ILE A 537 16.51 -16.07 -12.88
N GLU A 538 17.17 -17.22 -12.81
CA GLU A 538 16.77 -18.31 -11.91
C GLU A 538 17.18 -18.05 -10.45
N PRO A 539 16.41 -18.54 -9.46
CA PRO A 539 16.81 -18.48 -8.06
C PRO A 539 18.19 -19.13 -7.86
N PRO A 540 19.13 -18.47 -7.14
CA PRO A 540 20.45 -19.05 -6.89
C PRO A 540 20.35 -20.37 -6.10
N SER A 541 21.25 -21.31 -6.38
CA SER A 541 21.32 -22.60 -5.68
C SER A 541 21.67 -22.47 -4.19
N ASP A 542 22.31 -21.36 -3.80
CA ASP A 542 22.62 -20.96 -2.42
C ASP A 542 22.00 -19.58 -2.13
N ALA A 543 20.67 -19.52 -2.08
CA ALA A 543 19.94 -18.30 -1.77
C ALA A 543 20.16 -17.89 -0.31
N GLN A 544 20.54 -16.63 -0.10
CA GLN A 544 20.67 -16.01 1.22
C GLN A 544 19.56 -14.97 1.38
N MET A 545 19.13 -14.75 2.62
CA MET A 545 18.17 -13.70 2.93
C MET A 545 18.67 -12.35 2.40
N PRO A 546 17.82 -11.56 1.72
CA PRO A 546 18.18 -10.21 1.30
C PRO A 546 18.56 -9.35 2.50
N HIS A 547 19.50 -8.44 2.29
CA HIS A 547 19.88 -7.43 3.26
C HIS A 547 19.25 -6.09 2.88
N GLN A 548 18.43 -5.52 3.77
CA GLN A 548 17.95 -4.14 3.67
C GLN A 548 19.01 -3.21 4.28
N GLU A 549 19.26 -2.06 3.66
CA GLU A 549 20.16 -1.06 4.26
C GLU A 549 19.56 -0.53 5.58
N ILE A 550 20.40 -0.46 6.61
CA ILE A 550 20.01 0.11 7.91
C ILE A 550 19.86 1.62 7.80
N GLY A 551 18.88 2.20 8.49
CA GLY A 551 18.68 3.64 8.50
C GLY A 551 17.23 4.02 8.73
N VAL A 552 17.01 5.31 9.00
CA VAL A 552 15.67 5.87 9.22
C VAL A 552 15.28 6.84 8.12
N LYS A 553 13.98 6.91 7.87
CA LYS A 553 13.33 7.99 7.11
C LYS A 553 12.53 8.90 8.05
N PRO A 554 12.39 10.19 7.72
CA PRO A 554 11.30 10.99 8.27
C PRO A 554 9.97 10.25 8.06
N SER A 555 9.15 10.14 9.10
CA SER A 555 7.90 9.38 9.06
C SER A 555 6.71 10.27 9.40
N ARG A 556 5.64 10.19 8.60
CA ARG A 556 4.43 10.97 8.80
C ARG A 556 3.71 10.54 10.09
N ALA A 557 2.91 11.48 10.61
CA ALA A 557 2.12 11.24 11.80
C ALA A 557 0.99 10.27 11.46
N LEU A 558 0.76 9.25 12.29
CA LEU A 558 -0.27 8.25 12.03
C LEU A 558 -1.41 8.37 13.04
N PRO A 559 -2.63 7.92 12.69
CA PRO A 559 -3.82 8.10 13.52
C PRO A 559 -3.99 7.02 14.60
N TYR A 560 -2.99 6.19 14.87
CA TYR A 560 -3.12 4.97 15.63
C TYR A 560 -2.82 5.16 17.12
N GLU A 561 -3.67 4.61 17.99
CA GLU A 561 -3.37 4.42 19.41
C GLU A 561 -3.88 3.05 19.81
N LEU A 562 -2.99 2.05 19.74
CA LEU A 562 -3.36 0.63 19.73
C LEU A 562 -2.88 -0.07 20.98
N HIS A 563 -3.73 -0.96 21.50
CA HIS A 563 -3.42 -1.80 22.65
C HIS A 563 -3.93 -3.22 22.44
N VAL A 564 -3.08 -4.19 22.79
CA VAL A 564 -3.52 -5.57 23.03
C VAL A 564 -2.93 -5.99 24.37
N SER A 565 -3.78 -6.50 25.26
CA SER A 565 -3.41 -7.03 26.58
C SER A 565 -3.98 -8.44 26.73
N ALA A 566 -3.35 -9.25 27.59
CA ALA A 566 -3.84 -10.58 27.90
C ALA A 566 -4.50 -10.61 29.28
N ARG A 567 -5.34 -11.62 29.50
CA ARG A 567 -5.84 -12.02 30.81
C ARG A 567 -5.91 -13.55 30.85
N ALA A 568 -5.13 -14.16 31.72
CA ALA A 568 -5.22 -15.58 31.99
C ALA A 568 -6.45 -15.89 32.86
N ASP A 569 -7.21 -16.92 32.46
CA ASP A 569 -8.25 -17.55 33.26
C ASP A 569 -7.88 -19.02 33.47
N PRO A 570 -7.03 -19.31 34.48
CA PRO A 570 -6.57 -20.67 34.74
C PRO A 570 -7.70 -21.63 35.11
N VAL A 571 -8.78 -21.13 35.72
CA VAL A 571 -9.95 -21.93 36.12
C VAL A 571 -10.72 -22.38 34.90
N ALA A 572 -11.06 -21.44 34.00
CA ALA A 572 -11.74 -21.77 32.75
C ALA A 572 -10.81 -22.42 31.71
N GLY A 573 -9.50 -22.42 31.95
CA GLY A 573 -8.50 -22.97 31.03
C GLY A 573 -8.30 -22.15 29.77
N LYS A 574 -8.49 -20.82 29.87
CA LYS A 574 -8.50 -19.91 28.73
C LYS A 574 -7.50 -18.77 28.90
N LEU A 575 -6.95 -18.32 27.78
CA LEU A 575 -6.29 -17.03 27.68
C LEU A 575 -7.20 -16.09 26.89
N LYS A 576 -7.53 -14.93 27.46
CA LYS A 576 -8.27 -13.88 26.77
C LYS A 576 -7.31 -12.81 26.27
N LEU A 577 -7.42 -12.40 25.01
CA LEU A 577 -6.82 -11.16 24.53
C LEU A 577 -7.88 -10.07 24.45
N LEU A 578 -7.52 -8.86 24.89
CA LEU A 578 -8.33 -7.65 24.81
C LEU A 578 -7.65 -6.69 23.83
N PHE A 579 -8.37 -6.32 22.79
CA PHE A 579 -7.95 -5.38 21.75
C PHE A 579 -8.64 -4.05 22.01
N ALA A 580 -7.89 -2.95 22.02
CA ALA A 580 -8.43 -1.62 22.15
C ALA A 580 -7.75 -0.66 21.17
N ASN A 581 -8.54 0.27 20.65
CA ASN A 581 -8.08 1.32 19.75
C ASN A 581 -8.63 2.66 20.25
N SER A 582 -7.81 3.43 20.95
CA SER A 582 -8.14 4.81 21.37
C SER A 582 -7.79 5.85 20.30
N GLY A 583 -7.25 5.40 19.16
CA GLY A 583 -6.85 6.25 18.04
C GLY A 583 -8.02 6.79 17.23
N LYS A 584 -7.70 7.33 16.06
CA LYS A 584 -8.64 8.03 15.17
C LYS A 584 -8.99 7.26 13.90
N ALA A 585 -8.31 6.15 13.62
CA ALA A 585 -8.61 5.27 12.49
C ALA A 585 -8.76 3.83 12.99
N ALA A 586 -9.53 2.99 12.31
CA ALA A 586 -9.61 1.57 12.65
C ALA A 586 -8.26 0.88 12.42
N ALA A 587 -8.02 -0.22 13.12
CA ALA A 587 -6.85 -1.06 12.93
C ALA A 587 -7.25 -2.52 12.82
N VAL A 588 -6.49 -3.27 12.03
CA VAL A 588 -6.61 -4.73 11.91
C VAL A 588 -5.42 -5.36 12.63
N PHE A 589 -5.71 -6.18 13.64
CA PHE A 589 -4.71 -7.00 14.32
C PHE A 589 -4.76 -8.43 13.78
N HIS A 590 -3.60 -9.03 13.56
CA HIS A 590 -3.45 -10.43 13.16
C HIS A 590 -2.90 -11.22 14.33
N VAL A 591 -3.55 -12.31 14.71
CA VAL A 591 -3.06 -13.21 15.76
C VAL A 591 -2.77 -14.59 15.17
N TYR A 592 -1.50 -14.96 15.19
CA TYR A 592 -1.02 -16.29 14.84
C TYR A 592 -0.82 -17.08 16.14
N ASP A 593 -1.48 -18.23 16.24
CA ASP A 593 -1.19 -19.20 17.31
C ASP A 593 0.02 -20.04 16.88
N LYS A 594 1.18 -19.75 17.46
CA LYS A 594 2.44 -20.40 17.10
C LYS A 594 2.50 -21.87 17.49
N LEU A 595 1.59 -22.34 18.33
CA LEU A 595 1.43 -23.77 18.62
C LEU A 595 0.55 -24.48 17.58
N ASN A 596 -0.24 -23.72 16.79
CA ASN A 596 -1.21 -24.24 15.82
C ASN A 596 -1.19 -23.42 14.51
N LEU A 597 -0.02 -23.29 13.86
CA LEU A 597 0.15 -22.46 12.64
C LEU A 597 -0.53 -23.03 11.39
N ASP A 598 -1.09 -24.24 11.47
CA ASP A 598 -2.00 -24.80 10.47
C ASP A 598 -3.41 -24.18 10.53
N ARG A 599 -3.81 -23.59 11.67
CA ARG A 599 -5.07 -22.85 11.79
C ARG A 599 -4.97 -21.50 11.05
N LEU A 600 -6.11 -20.96 10.65
CA LEU A 600 -6.16 -19.61 10.08
C LEU A 600 -5.72 -18.58 11.14
N PRO A 601 -4.92 -17.56 10.77
CA PRO A 601 -4.69 -16.44 11.67
C PRO A 601 -6.01 -15.76 11.96
N ARG A 602 -6.24 -15.44 13.24
CA ARG A 602 -7.44 -14.69 13.62
C ARG A 602 -7.21 -13.21 13.37
N ARG A 603 -8.13 -12.56 12.66
CA ARG A 603 -8.07 -11.13 12.36
C ARG A 603 -9.10 -10.34 13.14
N TYR A 604 -8.66 -9.23 13.71
CA TYR A 604 -9.43 -8.43 14.63
C TYR A 604 -9.46 -6.99 14.16
N MET A 605 -10.58 -6.57 13.55
CA MET A 605 -10.76 -5.17 13.15
C MET A 605 -11.45 -4.40 14.28
N VAL A 606 -10.78 -3.35 14.77
CA VAL A 606 -11.29 -2.50 15.85
C VAL A 606 -11.39 -1.07 15.36
N GLU A 607 -12.62 -0.55 15.28
CA GLU A 607 -12.87 0.87 14.99
C GLU A 607 -12.24 1.78 16.05
N ALA A 608 -12.00 3.03 15.65
CA ALA A 608 -11.57 4.09 16.56
C ALA A 608 -12.50 4.22 17.78
N GLY A 609 -11.92 4.34 18.97
CA GLY A 609 -12.63 4.46 20.25
C GLY A 609 -13.30 3.17 20.74
N LYS A 610 -13.11 2.03 20.07
CA LYS A 610 -13.76 0.76 20.43
C LYS A 610 -12.78 -0.27 21.00
N MET A 611 -13.37 -1.34 21.55
CA MET A 611 -12.65 -2.48 22.11
C MET A 611 -13.34 -3.78 21.69
N LEU A 612 -12.58 -4.87 21.72
CA LEU A 612 -13.02 -6.22 21.39
C LEU A 612 -12.21 -7.21 22.23
N ASP A 613 -12.77 -8.38 22.54
CA ASP A 613 -12.02 -9.48 23.14
C ASP A 613 -12.26 -10.84 22.48
N ASP A 614 -11.30 -11.73 22.63
CA ASP A 614 -11.45 -13.13 22.23
C ASP A 614 -10.67 -14.09 23.11
N ASN A 615 -11.05 -15.38 23.06
CA ASN A 615 -10.49 -16.42 23.92
C ASN A 615 -9.78 -17.51 23.12
N TRP A 616 -8.69 -18.02 23.71
CA TRP A 616 -7.97 -19.22 23.31
C TRP A 616 -8.10 -20.26 24.41
N SER A 617 -8.48 -21.48 24.03
CA SER A 617 -8.72 -22.57 24.96
C SER A 617 -7.41 -23.32 25.24
N ALA A 618 -6.44 -22.65 25.85
CA ALA A 618 -5.07 -23.15 26.03
C ALA A 618 -4.99 -24.59 26.59
N ILE A 619 -5.91 -24.98 27.47
CA ILE A 619 -5.94 -26.35 28.02
C ILE A 619 -6.47 -27.36 27.02
N ALA A 620 -7.59 -27.03 26.38
CA ALA A 620 -8.22 -27.94 25.43
C ALA A 620 -7.37 -28.08 24.16
N ASP A 621 -6.74 -27.00 23.73
CA ASP A 621 -5.95 -26.95 22.50
C ASP A 621 -4.51 -27.46 22.71
N ASN A 622 -3.86 -27.08 23.81
CA ASN A 622 -2.40 -27.18 23.94
C ASN A 622 -1.93 -27.64 25.34
N GLY A 623 -2.77 -28.32 26.12
CA GLY A 623 -2.35 -28.89 27.41
C GLY A 623 -1.97 -27.86 28.49
N SER A 624 -2.45 -26.61 28.36
CA SER A 624 -2.24 -25.41 29.21
C SER A 624 -1.32 -24.37 28.60
N ASP A 625 -0.58 -24.70 27.54
CA ASP A 625 0.38 -23.79 26.93
C ASP A 625 -0.28 -22.86 25.90
N TYR A 626 0.33 -21.69 25.71
CA TYR A 626 -0.06 -20.74 24.68
C TYR A 626 1.15 -19.99 24.15
N ASP A 627 1.14 -19.66 22.85
CA ASP A 627 2.15 -18.83 22.18
C ASP A 627 1.45 -18.02 21.07
N LEU A 628 0.99 -16.82 21.40
CA LEU A 628 0.22 -15.95 20.50
C LEU A 628 1.08 -14.80 19.99
N TRP A 629 1.25 -14.74 18.67
CA TRP A 629 2.01 -13.72 17.95
C TRP A 629 1.06 -12.73 17.31
N VAL A 630 1.10 -11.48 17.77
CA VAL A 630 0.18 -10.42 17.35
C VAL A 630 0.92 -9.40 16.50
N LEU A 631 0.37 -9.08 15.33
CA LEU A 631 0.85 -8.05 14.41
C LEU A 631 -0.25 -7.00 14.21
N GLY A 632 0.15 -5.75 14.01
CA GLY A 632 -0.71 -4.63 13.64
C GLY A 632 0.00 -3.64 12.73
N PRO A 633 -0.62 -2.50 12.38
CA PRO A 633 -0.03 -1.51 11.50
C PRO A 633 1.22 -0.85 12.13
N ASN A 634 2.08 -0.29 11.28
CA ASN A 634 3.29 0.46 11.66
C ASN A 634 4.19 -0.23 12.71
N GLY A 635 4.52 -1.51 12.50
CA GLY A 635 5.42 -2.25 13.39
C GLY A 635 4.84 -2.57 14.78
N PHE A 636 3.52 -2.36 15.00
CA PHE A 636 2.87 -2.78 16.22
C PHE A 636 2.98 -4.30 16.39
N HIS A 637 3.60 -4.73 17.49
CA HIS A 637 3.79 -6.14 17.79
C HIS A 637 3.55 -6.46 19.26
N ARG A 638 2.90 -7.60 19.52
CA ARG A 638 2.82 -8.23 20.84
C ARG A 638 3.11 -9.72 20.75
N HIS A 639 3.75 -10.27 21.77
CA HIS A 639 3.94 -11.71 21.91
C HIS A 639 3.46 -12.14 23.29
N PHE A 640 2.47 -13.03 23.34
CA PHE A 640 1.94 -13.60 24.59
C PHE A 640 2.26 -15.08 24.64
N LYS A 641 3.24 -15.47 25.47
CA LYS A 641 3.62 -16.88 25.67
C LYS A 641 3.59 -17.23 27.16
N GLY A 642 3.17 -18.45 27.48
CA GLY A 642 3.12 -18.92 28.86
C GLY A 642 2.38 -20.24 29.01
N SER A 643 2.20 -20.64 30.27
CA SER A 643 1.42 -21.83 30.62
C SER A 643 0.42 -21.52 31.71
N LEU A 644 -0.82 -22.00 31.57
CA LEU A 644 -1.81 -21.92 32.63
C LEU A 644 -1.51 -22.90 33.79
N GLN A 645 -0.58 -23.85 33.62
CA GLN A 645 -0.32 -24.90 34.60
C GLN A 645 0.21 -24.35 35.94
N HIS A 646 1.15 -23.39 35.90
CA HIS A 646 1.82 -22.88 37.10
C HIS A 646 1.01 -21.84 37.88
N ILE A 647 0.01 -21.25 37.25
CA ILE A 647 -0.85 -20.21 37.84
C ILE A 647 -2.21 -20.74 38.29
N ARG A 648 -2.35 -22.06 38.39
CA ARG A 648 -3.61 -22.76 38.74
C ARG A 648 -3.79 -23.06 40.23
N ALA A 649 -2.71 -23.09 41.00
CA ALA A 649 -2.81 -23.37 42.43
C ALA A 649 -3.58 -22.25 43.15
N ASP A 650 -4.32 -22.59 44.21
CA ASP A 650 -5.18 -21.65 44.93
C ASP A 650 -4.44 -20.46 45.54
N ASP A 651 -3.14 -20.62 45.82
CA ASP A 651 -2.24 -19.62 46.36
C ASP A 651 -1.30 -19.01 45.30
N ALA A 652 -1.36 -19.46 44.05
CA ALA A 652 -0.44 -19.02 43.01
C ALA A 652 -0.45 -17.50 42.79
N ALA A 653 0.69 -16.97 42.35
CA ALA A 653 0.72 -15.67 41.70
C ALA A 653 0.05 -15.77 40.33
N ILE A 654 -0.59 -14.70 39.87
CA ILE A 654 -1.19 -14.63 38.54
C ILE A 654 -0.63 -13.35 37.87
N PRO A 655 0.59 -13.43 37.33
CA PRO A 655 1.24 -12.28 36.74
C PRO A 655 0.58 -11.89 35.43
N GLU A 656 0.34 -10.60 35.25
CA GLU A 656 0.00 -10.03 33.95
C GLU A 656 0.53 -8.60 33.83
N VAL A 657 0.71 -8.14 32.60
CA VAL A 657 1.15 -6.77 32.35
C VAL A 657 0.23 -6.01 31.42
N ARG A 658 0.21 -4.69 31.58
CA ARG A 658 -0.51 -3.77 30.71
C ARG A 658 0.42 -2.64 30.28
N VAL A 659 0.40 -2.35 28.99
CA VAL A 659 1.14 -1.23 28.40
C VAL A 659 0.18 -0.09 28.05
N CYS A 660 0.46 1.09 28.61
CA CYS A 660 -0.27 2.33 28.39
C CYS A 660 0.66 3.37 27.77
N TYR A 661 0.10 4.29 26.98
CA TYR A 661 0.85 5.38 26.38
C TYR A 661 0.61 6.67 27.13
N ASP A 662 1.68 7.44 27.33
CA ASP A 662 1.61 8.87 27.59
C ASP A 662 1.78 9.58 26.24
N ILE A 663 0.66 9.85 25.57
CA ILE A 663 0.63 10.44 24.23
C ILE A 663 1.18 11.86 24.22
N VAL A 664 1.03 12.60 25.33
CA VAL A 664 1.44 14.00 25.41
C VAL A 664 2.97 14.12 25.33
N ASN A 665 3.67 13.23 26.04
CA ASN A 665 5.14 13.21 26.06
C ASN A 665 5.74 12.18 25.08
N GLY A 666 4.93 11.27 24.55
CA GLY A 666 5.34 10.22 23.62
C GLY A 666 6.09 9.08 24.32
N ASN A 667 5.65 8.70 25.51
CA ASN A 667 6.30 7.72 26.39
C ASN A 667 5.41 6.51 26.66
N VAL A 668 6.02 5.46 27.22
CA VAL A 668 5.32 4.21 27.53
C VAL A 668 5.38 3.92 29.03
N HIS A 669 4.24 3.52 29.58
CA HIS A 669 4.08 3.02 30.94
C HIS A 669 3.77 1.53 30.92
N LEU A 670 4.46 0.78 31.77
CA LEU A 670 4.19 -0.63 32.03
C LEU A 670 3.62 -0.77 33.43
N GLU A 671 2.39 -1.26 33.52
CA GLU A 671 1.82 -1.78 34.76
C GLU A 671 2.09 -3.28 34.84
N MET A 672 2.76 -3.71 35.89
CA MET A 672 2.97 -5.11 36.25
C MET A 672 2.03 -5.46 37.39
N ARG A 673 1.11 -6.39 37.18
CA ARG A 673 0.07 -6.73 38.14
C ARG A 673 0.14 -8.19 38.53
N ASN A 674 -0.17 -8.47 39.79
CA ASN A 674 -0.33 -9.82 40.29
C ASN A 674 -1.76 -10.01 40.78
N ASP A 675 -2.59 -10.67 39.97
CA ASP A 675 -3.98 -10.96 40.32
C ASP A 675 -4.11 -12.18 41.27
N GLY A 676 -2.99 -12.80 41.65
CA GLY A 676 -2.90 -13.98 42.52
C GLY A 676 -2.78 -13.64 44.00
N LYS A 677 -2.24 -14.60 44.79
CA LYS A 677 -2.03 -14.45 46.25
C LYS A 677 -0.55 -14.41 46.64
N ASN A 678 0.27 -15.32 46.12
CA ASN A 678 1.71 -15.30 46.37
C ASN A 678 2.39 -14.15 45.62
N ALA A 679 3.45 -13.56 46.18
CA ALA A 679 4.24 -12.53 45.52
C ALA A 679 5.00 -13.12 44.31
N CYS A 680 5.29 -12.27 43.32
CA CYS A 680 6.11 -12.63 42.16
C CYS A 680 7.06 -11.50 41.78
N ARG A 681 8.11 -11.81 41.02
CA ARG A 681 9.08 -10.84 40.51
C ARG A 681 9.04 -10.82 38.99
N PHE A 682 8.72 -9.65 38.45
CA PHE A 682 8.85 -9.34 37.03
C PHE A 682 10.28 -8.91 36.71
N THR A 683 10.76 -9.31 35.53
CA THR A 683 12.01 -8.84 34.93
C THR A 683 11.72 -8.28 33.55
N VAL A 684 12.06 -7.02 33.33
CA VAL A 684 11.88 -6.31 32.06
C VAL A 684 13.24 -6.14 31.39
N GLU A 685 13.35 -6.54 30.14
CA GLU A 685 14.58 -6.44 29.35
C GLU A 685 14.31 -5.68 28.06
N ALA A 686 15.12 -4.67 27.77
CA ALA A 686 15.09 -4.00 26.48
C ALA A 686 15.52 -4.95 25.37
N LYS A 687 14.78 -4.94 24.25
CA LYS A 687 15.12 -5.74 23.06
C LYS A 687 15.60 -4.85 21.91
N ALA A 688 15.28 -3.56 21.92
CA ALA A 688 15.89 -2.54 21.07
C ALA A 688 15.87 -1.15 21.73
N TYR A 689 16.66 -0.22 21.16
CA TYR A 689 16.72 1.21 21.47
C TYR A 689 17.31 1.62 22.82
N ARG A 690 17.58 0.66 23.70
CA ARG A 690 18.08 0.90 25.05
C ARG A 690 19.12 -0.13 25.43
N ASP A 691 20.14 0.33 26.13
CA ASP A 691 21.24 -0.50 26.64
C ASP A 691 21.24 -0.60 28.18
N ASP A 692 20.23 -0.04 28.85
CA ASP A 692 20.02 -0.14 30.29
C ASP A 692 19.00 -1.24 30.66
N GLY A 693 18.99 -1.61 31.96
CA GLY A 693 18.26 -2.77 32.46
C GLY A 693 19.19 -3.99 32.70
N PRO A 694 18.62 -5.20 32.89
CA PRO A 694 17.19 -5.46 33.06
C PRO A 694 16.63 -4.78 34.31
N TRP A 695 15.37 -4.36 34.27
CA TRP A 695 14.67 -3.78 35.41
C TRP A 695 13.82 -4.84 36.11
N THR A 696 13.77 -4.83 37.44
CA THR A 696 12.99 -5.81 38.19
C THR A 696 11.96 -5.14 39.09
N ALA A 697 10.80 -5.78 39.28
CA ALA A 697 9.79 -5.36 40.23
C ALA A 697 9.21 -6.58 40.96
N SER A 698 9.29 -6.58 42.29
CA SER A 698 8.55 -7.53 43.13
C SER A 698 7.15 -7.00 43.40
N VAL A 699 6.13 -7.82 43.16
CA VAL A 699 4.71 -7.45 43.27
C VAL A 699 3.99 -8.46 44.15
N ASP A 700 3.50 -7.99 45.29
CA ASP A 700 2.70 -8.79 46.22
C ASP A 700 1.39 -9.26 45.59
N GLY A 701 0.77 -10.29 46.15
CA GLY A 701 -0.55 -10.74 45.71
C GLY A 701 -1.59 -9.62 45.79
N LYS A 702 -2.41 -9.49 44.76
CA LYS A 702 -3.41 -8.42 44.61
C LYS A 702 -2.84 -7.00 44.53
N ALA A 703 -1.55 -6.86 44.21
CA ALA A 703 -0.89 -5.57 44.01
C ALA A 703 -0.48 -5.34 42.55
N SER A 704 -0.04 -4.11 42.26
CA SER A 704 0.64 -3.75 41.02
C SER A 704 1.84 -2.86 41.29
N ALA A 705 2.79 -2.86 40.36
CA ALA A 705 3.90 -1.94 40.28
C ALA A 705 3.92 -1.29 38.90
N GLN A 706 4.53 -0.11 38.79
CA GLN A 706 4.63 0.62 37.53
C GLN A 706 6.07 0.98 37.22
N GLN A 707 6.40 0.93 35.93
CA GLN A 707 7.62 1.49 35.36
C GLN A 707 7.24 2.34 34.15
N HIS A 708 8.11 3.26 33.76
CA HIS A 708 7.94 4.07 32.56
C HIS A 708 9.30 4.32 31.91
N TRP A 709 9.28 4.58 30.60
CA TRP A 709 10.48 4.92 29.84
C TRP A 709 10.22 6.09 28.91
N GLU A 710 11.19 7.01 28.91
CA GLU A 710 11.28 8.09 27.95
C GLU A 710 11.73 7.56 26.59
N LEU A 711 11.01 7.91 25.51
CA LEU A 711 11.24 7.36 24.17
C LEU A 711 11.69 8.40 23.14
N ALA A 712 11.93 9.66 23.55
CA ALA A 712 12.32 10.72 22.61
C ALA A 712 13.60 10.38 21.82
N ALA A 713 14.57 9.71 22.45
CA ALA A 713 15.84 9.34 21.82
C ALA A 713 15.70 8.27 20.71
N SER A 714 14.63 7.48 20.74
CA SER A 714 14.33 6.45 19.75
C SER A 714 13.28 6.90 18.74
N GLY A 715 12.88 8.19 18.74
CA GLY A 715 11.78 8.66 17.90
C GLY A 715 10.42 8.09 18.31
N HIS A 716 10.22 7.87 19.61
CA HIS A 716 9.02 7.29 20.23
C HIS A 716 8.81 5.79 19.97
N TRP A 717 9.85 5.09 19.50
CA TRP A 717 9.84 3.63 19.35
C TRP A 717 10.22 2.93 20.66
N TYR A 718 9.58 1.80 20.92
CA TYR A 718 9.88 0.95 22.07
C TYR A 718 9.87 -0.52 21.67
N ASP A 719 10.68 -1.33 22.37
CA ASP A 719 10.69 -2.78 22.26
C ASP A 719 11.32 -3.40 23.51
N PHE A 720 10.52 -4.13 24.27
CA PHE A 720 10.97 -4.80 25.49
C PHE A 720 10.22 -6.12 25.71
N SER A 721 10.84 -7.00 26.47
CA SER A 721 10.23 -8.22 26.96
C SER A 721 10.04 -8.18 28.47
N VAL A 722 9.06 -8.95 28.96
CA VAL A 722 8.78 -9.14 30.38
C VAL A 722 8.70 -10.64 30.67
N THR A 723 9.46 -11.09 31.66
CA THR A 723 9.40 -12.43 32.24
C THR A 723 9.00 -12.36 33.72
N CYS A 724 8.56 -13.49 34.29
CA CYS A 724 8.13 -13.55 35.69
C CYS A 724 8.59 -14.86 36.34
N ASP A 725 9.08 -14.81 37.58
CA ASP A 725 9.57 -16.00 38.30
C ASP A 725 8.46 -16.94 38.79
N ALA A 726 7.20 -16.50 38.74
CA ALA A 726 6.04 -17.34 39.08
C ALA A 726 5.69 -18.38 38.01
N ASP A 727 6.07 -18.17 36.75
CA ASP A 727 5.89 -19.13 35.65
C ASP A 727 7.09 -19.04 34.71
N PRO A 728 7.97 -20.06 34.66
CA PRO A 728 9.12 -20.08 33.75
C PRO A 728 8.76 -19.95 32.27
N ALA A 729 7.51 -20.27 31.89
CA ALA A 729 7.03 -20.09 30.53
C ALA A 729 6.52 -18.66 30.24
N TYR A 730 6.26 -17.85 31.27
CA TYR A 730 5.69 -16.51 31.13
C TYR A 730 6.65 -15.59 30.39
N TYR A 731 6.22 -15.20 29.19
CA TYR A 731 6.91 -14.24 28.36
C TYR A 731 5.90 -13.31 27.71
N ARG A 732 6.19 -12.02 27.79
CA ARG A 732 5.49 -10.98 27.07
C ARG A 732 6.47 -10.14 26.29
N ARG A 733 6.18 -9.82 25.03
CA ARG A 733 6.93 -8.81 24.28
C ARG A 733 6.01 -7.70 23.80
N PHE A 734 6.47 -6.47 23.91
CA PHE A 734 5.76 -5.29 23.47
C PHE A 734 6.67 -4.44 22.61
N ALA A 735 6.30 -4.22 21.35
CA ALA A 735 7.00 -3.32 20.46
C ALA A 735 6.07 -2.46 19.62
N GLY A 736 6.54 -1.30 19.21
CA GLY A 736 5.83 -0.37 18.33
C GLY A 736 6.29 1.07 18.52
N ARG A 737 5.48 2.00 18.01
CA ARG A 737 5.69 3.45 18.16
C ARG A 737 4.54 4.07 18.93
N VAL A 738 4.84 4.99 19.84
CA VAL A 738 3.83 5.85 20.47
C VAL A 738 3.52 6.99 19.50
N GLU A 739 2.35 6.94 18.84
CA GLU A 739 1.92 8.02 17.96
C GLU A 739 1.48 9.24 18.78
N THR A 740 2.15 10.38 18.58
CA THR A 740 1.85 11.63 19.32
C THR A 740 1.00 12.61 18.51
N GLY A 741 0.58 12.21 17.30
CA GLY A 741 0.00 13.10 16.29
C GLY A 741 1.02 14.02 15.62
N LYS A 742 2.32 13.87 15.92
CA LYS A 742 3.42 14.61 15.28
C LYS A 742 4.22 13.69 14.35
N HIS A 743 4.86 14.30 13.37
CA HIS A 743 5.83 13.62 12.51
C HIS A 743 7.02 13.12 13.34
N GLY A 744 7.62 12.01 12.93
CA GLY A 744 8.73 11.37 13.62
C GLY A 744 9.69 10.70 12.65
N VAL A 745 10.16 9.50 13.01
CA VAL A 745 11.04 8.68 12.16
C VAL A 745 10.50 7.25 12.05
N SER A 746 10.88 6.56 10.98
CA SER A 746 10.67 5.11 10.84
C SER A 746 11.45 4.33 11.92
N ASP A 747 11.14 3.05 12.10
CA ASP A 747 11.78 2.16 13.09
C ASP A 747 13.33 2.24 12.99
N PRO A 748 14.04 2.73 14.02
CA PRO A 748 15.51 2.83 14.01
C PRO A 748 16.25 1.48 14.07
N ALA A 749 15.56 0.41 14.45
CA ALA A 749 16.07 -0.94 14.52
C ALA A 749 15.74 -1.78 13.27
N MET A 750 15.06 -1.20 12.26
CA MET A 750 14.82 -1.85 10.97
C MET A 750 16.14 -2.35 10.37
N GLY A 751 16.17 -3.62 9.95
CA GLY A 751 17.38 -4.27 9.42
C GLY A 751 18.42 -4.71 10.45
N LEU A 752 18.25 -4.36 11.74
CA LEU A 752 19.08 -4.91 12.81
C LEU A 752 18.64 -6.34 13.17
N ARG A 753 19.58 -7.16 13.66
CA ARG A 753 19.24 -8.50 14.16
C ARG A 753 18.34 -8.37 15.37
N ASP A 754 17.24 -9.12 15.35
CA ASP A 754 16.32 -9.18 16.48
C ASP A 754 16.97 -9.88 17.69
N LEU A 755 17.02 -9.19 18.83
CA LEU A 755 17.48 -9.76 20.09
C LEU A 755 16.32 -10.57 20.69
N ARG A 756 16.44 -11.91 20.67
CA ARG A 756 15.41 -12.83 21.16
C ARG A 756 15.31 -12.83 22.69
#